data_AF-A0A553IF09-F1
#
_entry.id   AF-A0A553IF09-F1
#
_cell.length_a   1.000
_cell.length_b   1.000
_cell.length_c   1.000
_cell.angle_alpha   90.00
_cell.angle_beta   90.00
_cell.angle_gamma   90.00
#
_symmetry.space_group_name_H-M   'P 1'
#
loop_
_entity.id
_entity.type
_entity.pdbx_description
1 polymer ?
#
loop_
_entity_poly.entity_id
_entity_poly.type
_entity_poly.pdbx_seq_one_letter_code
_entity_poly.pdbx_strand_id
1 'polypeptide(L)'
;MADSVKDAPLKTVQVEALVVMKIVKHCSASFPTTATGSIVGMDQDGVLEITNSFPFPTADVANVEGSHQNDASSLAAAAPRAKANITYQNEMIRHLKEVNVDANNVGWYTSATMGNFVNLGFIENQYHYQRENERTVALVHDVSRSSQGALSLRAFRLTPTFMTAYKEGKFTTERFDSTANFSKHVMLTYDSLQKSKLSFKDIFSELPVTMHNSHLLTSFLHQIPAKPASGEVTMPTSLADLQNNPMQMPLHPSADTLDLSIDPFLEKTCDLLLDSIESHYTELNNYQYYQRQLAREQTKITAWQTKRKAENAARVAAKQQPLPEDEWQRIFKLPQEPSRLEGMLNAKQVEQYSKQVDGFTACKYEQARVLYRYGTESNRMSTCCYSDEEVEENLQPKLNQREGEEILDIPRVAATLHYTGSYLALQLAGVPPGRLTRIDAVFFSIDYTCIRYGIAASLNLSDELTFGYQYQRPLDYYKMAAPASKFKVADLSLAAFGRKEIELAENEMPGLMSIRKKYANDQPLAGARIAGCLHMTIQTAVLIETLTALGAEVTWTSCNIFSTQDHAAAAIAAAGVPVFAWKGETEEEYNWCLEQQLVAFKDGKKLNLILDDGGDLTALVHSKYPEMLKDCYGVSEETTTGVHHLYRMLKEKKLLVPSINVNDSVTKSKFDNLYGCRESLIDGIKRATDVMIAGKIAVVAGFGDVGKGCALALQGMGARVLITEVDPINALQAAMAGFQVTTMDKAASQAQIFVTTTGCRDILVARHFEAMPNDAIVCNIGHFDIEIDVAWLKANAKSVQNIKPQVDRFLMASGRHIILLAEGRLVNLGCATGHSSFVMSCSFSNQVLAQIMLYKAEDKAFGEKYVAFAKTEKLPVGVYVLPKILDEEVAALHLAHVNAELTKLTDVQADYLSLPIEGPFKPDHYRY
;
A
#
# COMPACT_ATOMS: atom_id res chain seq x y z
N MET A 1 51.79 -25.84 -24.84
CA MET A 1 51.03 -24.60 -24.59
C MET A 1 49.63 -24.84 -24.01
N ALA A 2 49.19 -26.08 -23.73
CA ALA A 2 47.86 -26.36 -23.19
C ALA A 2 47.78 -26.36 -21.63
N ASP A 3 48.92 -26.45 -20.94
CA ASP A 3 48.95 -26.52 -19.46
C ASP A 3 48.98 -25.16 -18.76
N SER A 4 49.19 -24.04 -19.47
CA SER A 4 49.29 -22.70 -18.88
C SER A 4 47.95 -21.98 -18.69
N VAL A 5 46.83 -22.54 -19.19
CA VAL A 5 45.50 -21.90 -19.12
C VAL A 5 44.74 -22.26 -17.83
N LYS A 6 45.13 -23.35 -17.15
CA LYS A 6 44.47 -23.80 -15.90
C LYS A 6 44.69 -22.88 -14.70
N ASP A 7 45.75 -22.08 -14.69
CA ASP A 7 46.16 -21.26 -13.52
C ASP A 7 45.69 -19.78 -13.57
N ALA A 8 45.01 -19.34 -14.64
CA ALA A 8 44.48 -17.97 -14.69
C ALA A 8 43.19 -17.85 -13.82
N PRO A 9 43.09 -16.86 -12.92
CA PRO A 9 41.88 -16.65 -12.13
C PRO A 9 40.72 -16.23 -13.02
N LEU A 10 39.54 -16.75 -12.73
CA LEU A 10 38.30 -16.45 -13.45
C LEU A 10 37.92 -14.97 -13.24
N LYS A 11 37.88 -14.18 -14.32
CA LYS A 11 37.77 -12.72 -14.26
C LYS A 11 36.34 -12.21 -14.47
N THR A 12 35.61 -12.83 -15.39
CA THR A 12 34.28 -12.37 -15.81
C THR A 12 33.45 -13.54 -16.32
N VAL A 13 32.13 -13.40 -16.24
CA VAL A 13 31.16 -14.36 -16.77
C VAL A 13 30.46 -13.72 -17.95
N GLN A 14 30.55 -14.33 -19.12
CA GLN A 14 29.89 -13.86 -20.33
C GLN A 14 28.67 -14.73 -20.58
N VAL A 15 27.48 -14.13 -20.67
CA VAL A 15 26.22 -14.87 -20.81
C VAL A 15 25.56 -14.51 -22.13
N GLU A 16 25.19 -15.52 -22.91
CA GLU A 16 24.40 -15.27 -24.11
C GLU A 16 23.01 -14.73 -23.77
N ALA A 17 22.54 -13.76 -24.55
CA ALA A 17 21.21 -13.16 -24.34
C ALA A 17 20.07 -14.17 -24.38
N LEU A 18 20.17 -15.21 -25.22
CA LEU A 18 19.17 -16.28 -25.27
C LEU A 18 19.10 -17.06 -23.94
N VAL A 19 20.25 -17.30 -23.29
CA VAL A 19 20.32 -17.93 -21.98
C VAL A 19 19.62 -17.07 -20.94
N VAL A 20 19.88 -15.76 -20.95
CA VAL A 20 19.22 -14.83 -20.03
C VAL A 20 17.71 -14.84 -20.25
N MET A 21 17.24 -14.80 -21.49
CA MET A 21 15.80 -14.89 -21.77
C MET A 21 15.17 -16.20 -21.26
N LYS A 22 15.86 -17.34 -21.41
CA LYS A 22 15.40 -18.64 -20.88
C LYS A 22 15.30 -18.61 -19.35
N ILE A 23 16.33 -18.08 -18.68
CA ILE A 23 16.37 -17.98 -17.22
C ILE A 23 15.26 -17.04 -16.73
N VAL A 24 15.15 -15.84 -17.30
CA VAL A 24 14.10 -14.86 -16.95
C VAL A 24 12.72 -15.48 -17.12
N LYS A 25 12.43 -16.10 -18.28
CA LYS A 25 11.14 -16.75 -18.54
C LYS A 25 10.84 -17.85 -17.52
N HIS A 26 11.81 -18.70 -17.20
CA HIS A 26 11.64 -19.77 -16.21
C HIS A 26 11.39 -19.21 -14.81
N CYS A 27 12.22 -18.28 -14.35
CA CYS A 27 12.11 -17.69 -13.03
C CYS A 27 10.81 -16.89 -12.85
N SER A 28 10.37 -16.15 -13.87
CA SER A 28 9.10 -15.42 -13.84
C SER A 28 7.89 -16.37 -13.87
N ALA A 29 7.94 -17.47 -14.63
CA ALA A 29 6.84 -18.42 -14.70
C ALA A 29 6.67 -19.24 -13.41
N SER A 30 7.76 -19.50 -12.70
CA SER A 30 7.73 -20.26 -11.43
C SER A 30 7.51 -19.37 -10.20
N PHE A 31 7.56 -18.04 -10.33
CA PHE A 31 7.35 -17.10 -9.22
C PHE A 31 5.95 -17.29 -8.58
N PRO A 32 5.81 -17.36 -7.24
CA PRO A 32 6.82 -17.03 -6.21
C PRO A 32 7.71 -18.19 -5.75
N THR A 33 7.60 -19.38 -6.36
CA THR A 33 8.44 -20.54 -6.00
C THR A 33 9.85 -20.43 -6.58
N THR A 34 10.84 -20.96 -5.86
CA THR A 34 12.24 -20.91 -6.29
C THR A 34 12.45 -21.75 -7.56
N ALA A 35 12.86 -21.11 -8.64
CA ALA A 35 13.21 -21.77 -9.89
C ALA A 35 14.71 -22.08 -9.93
N THR A 36 15.09 -23.31 -10.23
CA THR A 36 16.51 -23.70 -10.39
C THR A 36 16.76 -24.43 -11.70
N GLY A 37 17.99 -24.37 -12.20
CA GLY A 37 18.39 -25.09 -13.40
C GLY A 37 19.89 -25.12 -13.62
N SER A 38 20.31 -25.81 -14.68
CA SER A 38 21.71 -26.01 -15.05
C SER A 38 22.13 -25.01 -16.13
N ILE A 39 23.40 -24.58 -16.10
CA ILE A 39 24.02 -23.79 -17.15
C ILE A 39 25.21 -24.53 -17.76
N VAL A 40 25.35 -24.40 -19.08
CA VAL A 40 26.41 -25.04 -19.85
C VAL A 40 27.13 -24.01 -20.72
N GLY A 41 28.40 -24.28 -20.99
CA GLY A 41 29.26 -23.39 -21.76
C GLY A 41 30.73 -23.76 -21.61
N MET A 42 31.65 -22.81 -21.76
CA MET A 42 33.08 -23.11 -21.72
C MET A 42 33.89 -21.96 -21.13
N ASP A 43 35.11 -22.28 -20.67
CA ASP A 43 36.05 -21.27 -20.21
C ASP A 43 37.05 -20.95 -21.33
N GLN A 44 37.12 -19.66 -21.70
CA GLN A 44 38.09 -19.12 -22.63
C GLN A 44 38.98 -18.11 -21.91
N ASP A 45 40.21 -18.52 -21.58
CA ASP A 45 41.24 -17.65 -20.99
C ASP A 45 40.80 -16.82 -19.77
N GLY A 46 39.97 -17.41 -18.90
CA GLY A 46 39.46 -16.77 -17.68
C GLY A 46 38.15 -15.99 -17.88
N VAL A 47 37.55 -16.06 -19.06
CA VAL A 47 36.16 -15.67 -19.35
C VAL A 47 35.31 -16.93 -19.38
N LEU A 48 34.38 -17.06 -18.45
CA LEU A 48 33.44 -18.18 -18.47
C LEU A 48 32.23 -17.83 -19.32
N GLU A 49 32.18 -18.41 -20.52
CA GLU A 49 31.09 -18.24 -21.47
C GLU A 49 29.96 -19.21 -21.15
N ILE A 50 28.75 -18.69 -21.01
CA ILE A 50 27.53 -19.44 -20.78
C ILE A 50 26.66 -19.31 -22.03
N THR A 51 26.57 -20.41 -22.78
CA THR A 51 25.96 -20.46 -24.11
C THR A 51 24.58 -21.13 -24.10
N ASN A 52 24.28 -21.96 -23.11
CA ASN A 52 22.95 -22.57 -22.99
C ASN A 52 22.54 -22.83 -21.52
N SER A 53 21.24 -23.02 -21.30
CA SER A 53 20.67 -23.37 -19.99
C SER A 53 19.43 -24.24 -20.12
N PHE A 54 19.14 -25.01 -19.08
CA PHE A 54 17.91 -25.81 -18.98
C PHE A 54 17.41 -25.92 -17.53
N PRO A 55 16.09 -25.90 -17.30
CA PRO A 55 15.50 -25.99 -15.96
C PRO A 55 15.60 -27.40 -15.39
N PHE A 56 15.69 -27.50 -14.06
CA PHE A 56 15.49 -28.76 -13.36
C PHE A 56 13.98 -29.03 -13.22
N PRO A 57 13.52 -30.29 -13.39
CA PRO A 57 12.14 -30.65 -13.09
C PRO A 57 11.87 -30.46 -11.59
N THR A 58 10.87 -29.64 -11.27
CA THR A 58 10.27 -29.64 -9.92
C THR A 58 9.31 -30.82 -9.84
N ALA A 59 9.46 -31.69 -8.84
CA ALA A 59 8.56 -32.82 -8.64
C ALA A 59 7.10 -32.33 -8.54
N ASP A 60 6.19 -32.94 -9.31
CA ASP A 60 4.76 -32.64 -9.22
C ASP A 60 4.29 -32.78 -7.77
N VAL A 61 3.79 -31.68 -7.22
CA VAL A 61 3.24 -31.57 -5.84
C VAL A 61 1.91 -32.36 -5.70
N ALA A 62 1.56 -33.18 -6.69
CA ALA A 62 0.26 -33.84 -6.82
C ALA A 62 0.05 -35.01 -5.84
N ASN A 63 1.04 -35.42 -5.03
CA ASN A 63 0.94 -36.60 -4.16
C ASN A 63 1.37 -36.40 -2.70
N VAL A 64 1.46 -35.18 -2.19
CA VAL A 64 1.62 -34.95 -0.75
C VAL A 64 0.27 -34.54 -0.17
N GLU A 65 -0.52 -35.53 0.25
CA GLU A 65 -1.69 -35.29 1.09
C GLU A 65 -1.22 -34.63 2.41
N GLY A 66 -1.43 -33.31 2.52
CA GLY A 66 -1.48 -32.61 3.81
C GLY A 66 -0.22 -31.86 4.28
N SER A 67 0.50 -31.11 3.44
CA SER A 67 1.58 -30.24 3.97
C SER A 67 1.71 -28.85 3.34
N HIS A 68 2.26 -27.93 4.14
CA HIS A 68 2.31 -26.47 3.95
C HIS A 68 3.15 -26.03 2.74
N GLN A 69 2.87 -24.83 2.17
CA GLN A 69 3.64 -24.20 1.08
C GLN A 69 5.18 -24.14 1.30
N ASN A 70 5.64 -24.22 2.55
CA ASN A 70 7.07 -24.26 2.89
C ASN A 70 7.79 -25.51 2.36
N ASP A 71 7.10 -26.64 2.16
CA ASP A 71 7.73 -27.89 1.70
C ASP A 71 8.08 -27.85 0.21
N ALA A 72 7.25 -27.23 -0.64
CA ALA A 72 7.51 -27.14 -2.08
C ALA A 72 8.73 -26.24 -2.39
N SER A 73 8.87 -25.12 -1.69
CA SER A 73 10.00 -24.19 -1.89
C SER A 73 11.32 -24.79 -1.40
N SER A 74 11.30 -25.53 -0.28
CA SER A 74 12.50 -26.21 0.24
C SER A 74 12.98 -27.34 -0.69
N LEU A 75 12.05 -28.12 -1.26
CA LEU A 75 12.35 -29.13 -2.27
C LEU A 75 12.93 -28.52 -3.55
N ALA A 76 12.35 -27.41 -4.02
CA ALA A 76 12.83 -26.70 -5.20
C ALA A 76 14.23 -26.06 -5.00
N ALA A 77 14.50 -25.56 -3.79
CA ALA A 77 15.82 -25.03 -3.43
C ALA A 77 16.89 -26.13 -3.31
N ALA A 78 16.52 -27.35 -2.88
CA ALA A 78 17.42 -28.50 -2.82
C ALA A 78 17.60 -29.22 -4.18
N ALA A 79 16.80 -28.86 -5.19
CA ALA A 79 16.77 -29.52 -6.49
C ALA A 79 18.14 -29.67 -7.19
N PRO A 80 19.07 -28.68 -7.16
CA PRO A 80 20.35 -28.79 -7.89
C PRO A 80 21.27 -29.94 -7.42
N ARG A 81 21.10 -30.42 -6.19
CA ARG A 81 21.88 -31.52 -5.59
C ARG A 81 21.05 -32.80 -5.36
N ALA A 82 19.78 -32.79 -5.77
CA ALA A 82 18.90 -33.94 -5.61
C ALA A 82 19.33 -35.07 -6.56
N LYS A 83 19.39 -36.31 -6.06
CA LYS A 83 19.86 -37.48 -6.83
C LYS A 83 19.14 -37.65 -8.18
N ALA A 84 17.83 -37.41 -8.22
CA ALA A 84 17.04 -37.50 -9.45
C ALA A 84 17.46 -36.43 -10.48
N ASN A 85 17.73 -35.20 -10.03
CA ASN A 85 18.13 -34.11 -10.90
C ASN A 85 19.58 -34.22 -11.37
N ILE A 86 20.46 -34.85 -10.60
CA ILE A 86 21.81 -35.21 -11.05
C ILE A 86 21.71 -36.19 -12.23
N THR A 87 20.85 -37.21 -12.14
CA THR A 87 20.60 -38.14 -13.25
C THR A 87 20.05 -37.41 -14.48
N TYR A 88 19.03 -36.57 -14.29
CA TYR A 88 18.43 -35.77 -15.36
C TYR A 88 19.45 -34.82 -16.02
N GLN A 89 20.30 -34.17 -15.22
CA GLN A 89 21.36 -33.30 -15.74
C GLN A 89 22.32 -34.08 -16.65
N ASN A 90 22.77 -35.25 -16.21
CA ASN A 90 23.69 -36.07 -16.99
C ASN A 90 23.07 -36.57 -18.31
N GLU A 91 21.77 -36.89 -18.28
CA GLU A 91 21.01 -37.27 -19.48
C GLU A 91 20.83 -36.10 -20.44
N MET A 92 20.47 -34.92 -19.93
CA MET A 92 20.36 -33.71 -20.75
C MET A 92 21.70 -33.31 -21.38
N ILE A 93 22.79 -33.38 -20.61
CA ILE A 93 24.15 -33.17 -21.12
C ILE A 93 24.49 -34.16 -22.25
N ARG A 94 24.09 -35.43 -22.12
CA ARG A 94 24.27 -36.43 -23.18
C ARG A 94 23.50 -36.04 -24.44
N HIS A 95 22.24 -35.64 -24.33
CA HIS A 95 21.44 -35.21 -25.47
C HIS A 95 22.00 -33.94 -26.14
N LEU A 96 22.48 -32.97 -25.36
CA LEU A 96 23.14 -31.78 -25.89
C LEU A 96 24.39 -32.14 -26.72
N LYS A 97 25.16 -33.15 -26.29
CA LYS A 97 26.29 -33.68 -27.08
C LYS A 97 25.83 -34.33 -28.38
N GLU A 98 24.71 -35.05 -28.38
CA GLU A 98 24.17 -35.69 -29.59
C GLU A 98 23.73 -34.67 -30.65
N VAL A 99 23.25 -33.50 -30.23
CA VAL A 99 22.87 -32.40 -31.14
C VAL A 99 23.98 -31.38 -31.42
N ASN A 100 25.23 -31.68 -31.05
CA ASN A 100 26.40 -30.80 -31.21
C ASN A 100 26.21 -29.39 -30.61
N VAL A 101 25.56 -29.31 -29.43
CA VAL A 101 25.46 -28.08 -28.63
C VAL A 101 26.43 -28.18 -27.45
N ASP A 102 26.90 -27.03 -26.95
CA ASP A 102 27.74 -26.98 -25.75
C ASP A 102 27.08 -27.73 -24.59
N ALA A 103 27.84 -28.66 -24.02
CA ALA A 103 27.35 -29.62 -23.03
C ALA A 103 28.23 -29.69 -21.77
N ASN A 104 29.23 -28.82 -21.67
CA ASN A 104 30.09 -28.75 -20.49
C ASN A 104 29.34 -27.98 -19.40
N ASN A 105 29.08 -28.63 -18.26
CA ASN A 105 28.48 -27.97 -17.12
C ASN A 105 29.44 -26.93 -16.53
N VAL A 106 28.99 -25.69 -16.48
CA VAL A 106 29.74 -24.55 -15.91
C VAL A 106 29.05 -23.98 -14.67
N GLY A 107 27.96 -24.61 -14.24
CA GLY A 107 27.28 -24.35 -12.98
C GLY A 107 25.76 -24.45 -13.04
N TRP A 108 25.10 -23.58 -12.29
CA TRP A 108 23.64 -23.59 -12.12
C TRP A 108 23.08 -22.16 -11.98
N TYR A 109 21.76 -22.04 -12.05
CA TYR A 109 21.05 -20.78 -11.80
C TYR A 109 19.91 -20.96 -10.79
N THR A 110 19.56 -19.87 -10.10
CA THR A 110 18.42 -19.80 -9.19
C THR A 110 17.69 -18.46 -9.29
N SER A 111 16.38 -18.46 -9.05
CA SER A 111 15.64 -17.23 -8.78
C SER A 111 15.86 -16.74 -7.35
N ALA A 112 15.72 -15.43 -7.15
CA ALA A 112 15.63 -14.77 -5.86
C ALA A 112 14.48 -13.77 -5.85
N THR A 113 13.99 -13.46 -4.66
CA THR A 113 12.95 -12.45 -4.41
C THR A 113 13.54 -11.40 -3.50
N MET A 114 13.60 -10.14 -3.93
CA MET A 114 14.16 -9.04 -3.12
C MET A 114 15.61 -9.26 -2.66
N GLY A 115 16.39 -10.09 -3.34
CA GLY A 115 17.76 -10.43 -2.93
C GLY A 115 17.84 -11.44 -1.78
N ASN A 116 16.74 -12.13 -1.45
CA ASN A 116 16.72 -13.25 -0.52
C ASN A 116 17.25 -14.52 -1.20
N PHE A 117 18.56 -14.76 -1.11
CA PHE A 117 19.20 -15.98 -1.60
C PHE A 117 20.40 -16.43 -0.74
N VAL A 118 20.86 -15.60 0.21
CA VAL A 118 22.00 -15.93 1.06
C VAL A 118 21.52 -16.84 2.20
N ASN A 119 21.44 -18.13 1.90
CA ASN A 119 20.99 -19.16 2.83
C ASN A 119 21.83 -20.43 2.70
N LEU A 120 21.64 -21.37 3.63
CA LEU A 120 22.39 -22.62 3.67
C LEU A 120 22.22 -23.46 2.39
N GLY A 121 20.99 -23.48 1.84
CA GLY A 121 20.69 -24.23 0.61
C GLY A 121 21.53 -23.77 -0.57
N PHE A 122 21.75 -22.46 -0.71
CA PHE A 122 22.62 -21.89 -1.74
C PHE A 122 24.09 -22.31 -1.54
N ILE A 123 24.60 -22.28 -0.31
CA ILE A 123 25.97 -22.72 0.02
C ILE A 123 26.17 -24.19 -0.34
N GLU A 124 25.24 -25.05 0.06
CA GLU A 124 25.30 -26.49 -0.19
C GLU A 124 25.28 -26.81 -1.68
N ASN A 125 24.41 -26.14 -2.45
CA ASN A 125 24.36 -26.29 -3.90
C ASN A 125 25.64 -25.79 -4.55
N GLN A 126 26.11 -24.58 -4.22
CA GLN A 126 27.32 -24.06 -4.83
C GLN A 126 28.56 -24.89 -4.45
N TYR A 127 28.66 -25.37 -3.21
CA TYR A 127 29.73 -26.28 -2.80
C TYR A 127 29.68 -27.61 -3.57
N HIS A 128 28.48 -28.16 -3.80
CA HIS A 128 28.30 -29.39 -4.57
C HIS A 128 28.93 -29.28 -5.96
N TYR A 129 28.60 -28.23 -6.72
CA TYR A 129 29.16 -28.03 -8.06
C TYR A 129 30.63 -27.59 -8.02
N GLN A 130 30.98 -26.64 -7.14
CA GLN A 130 32.32 -26.04 -7.12
C GLN A 130 33.40 -27.00 -6.60
N ARG A 131 33.02 -28.04 -5.84
CA ARG A 131 33.93 -29.13 -5.44
C ARG A 131 34.34 -30.01 -6.62
N GLU A 132 33.46 -30.19 -7.61
CA GLU A 132 33.74 -30.99 -8.80
C GLU A 132 34.44 -30.18 -9.88
N ASN A 133 34.05 -28.91 -10.04
CA ASN A 133 34.68 -27.97 -10.94
C ASN A 133 34.87 -26.60 -10.25
N GLU A 134 36.12 -26.24 -9.94
CA GLU A 134 36.46 -24.98 -9.28
C GLU A 134 36.02 -23.73 -10.07
N ARG A 135 35.86 -23.87 -11.39
CA ARG A 135 35.44 -22.78 -12.29
C ARG A 135 33.92 -22.57 -12.36
N THR A 136 33.14 -23.35 -11.60
CA THR A 136 31.67 -23.23 -11.51
C THR A 136 31.23 -21.85 -11.00
N VAL A 137 30.13 -21.35 -11.55
CA VAL A 137 29.40 -20.15 -11.07
C VAL A 137 27.92 -20.44 -10.82
N ALA A 138 27.32 -19.70 -9.89
CA ALA A 138 25.88 -19.64 -9.68
C ALA A 138 25.34 -18.33 -10.23
N LEU A 139 24.41 -18.39 -11.18
CA LEU A 139 23.67 -17.21 -11.63
C LEU A 139 22.43 -16.99 -10.76
N VAL A 140 22.29 -15.81 -10.18
CA VAL A 140 21.15 -15.41 -9.35
C VAL A 140 20.35 -14.35 -10.10
N HIS A 141 19.11 -14.68 -10.46
CA HIS A 141 18.17 -13.75 -11.08
C HIS A 141 17.12 -13.28 -10.08
N ASP A 142 17.07 -11.97 -9.83
CA ASP A 142 16.06 -11.38 -8.94
C ASP A 142 14.83 -10.97 -9.75
N VAL A 143 13.74 -11.73 -9.60
CA VAL A 143 12.52 -11.53 -10.39
C VAL A 143 11.88 -10.19 -10.04
N SER A 144 11.83 -9.87 -8.74
CA SER A 144 11.11 -8.71 -8.23
C SER A 144 11.85 -7.40 -8.48
N ARG A 145 13.19 -7.40 -8.47
CA ARG A 145 13.96 -6.23 -8.94
C ARG A 145 13.89 -6.06 -10.45
N SER A 146 13.91 -7.17 -11.20
CA SER A 146 13.86 -7.12 -12.66
C SER A 146 12.51 -6.62 -13.18
N SER A 147 11.41 -6.82 -12.45
CA SER A 147 10.10 -6.25 -12.79
C SER A 147 10.04 -4.72 -12.72
N GLN A 148 11.01 -4.04 -12.09
CA GLN A 148 11.11 -2.57 -12.06
C GLN A 148 11.81 -1.99 -13.31
N GLY A 149 12.11 -2.82 -14.31
CA GLY A 149 12.73 -2.39 -15.56
C GLY A 149 14.27 -2.46 -15.60
N ALA A 150 14.92 -2.88 -14.51
CA ALA A 150 16.37 -3.09 -14.46
C ALA A 150 16.70 -4.59 -14.27
N LEU A 151 17.26 -5.23 -15.30
CA LEU A 151 17.66 -6.64 -15.25
C LEU A 151 18.65 -6.88 -14.09
N SER A 152 18.24 -7.67 -13.10
CA SER A 152 19.07 -8.07 -11.97
C SER A 152 19.50 -9.52 -12.15
N LEU A 153 20.68 -9.72 -12.75
CA LEU A 153 21.33 -11.01 -12.93
C LEU A 153 22.78 -10.91 -12.46
N ARG A 154 23.17 -11.69 -11.45
CA ARG A 154 24.50 -11.64 -10.83
C ARG A 154 25.14 -13.03 -10.77
N ALA A 155 26.46 -13.09 -10.85
CA ALA A 155 27.22 -14.34 -10.79
C ALA A 155 28.02 -14.44 -9.48
N PHE A 156 27.82 -15.54 -8.74
CA PHE A 156 28.49 -15.79 -7.47
C PHE A 156 29.27 -17.10 -7.47
N ARG A 157 30.31 -17.14 -6.64
CA ARG A 157 31.06 -18.35 -6.28
C ARG A 157 31.45 -18.31 -4.81
N LEU A 158 31.72 -19.47 -4.23
CA LEU A 158 32.33 -19.53 -2.89
C LEU A 158 33.81 -19.18 -2.99
N THR A 159 34.35 -18.47 -2.01
CA THR A 159 35.79 -18.19 -2.00
C THR A 159 36.59 -19.48 -1.72
N PRO A 160 37.83 -19.61 -2.22
CA PRO A 160 38.69 -20.76 -1.92
C PRO A 160 38.90 -20.97 -0.41
N THR A 161 39.03 -19.87 0.33
CA THR A 161 39.19 -19.89 1.79
C THR A 161 37.95 -20.46 2.48
N PHE A 162 36.76 -20.05 2.06
CA PHE A 162 35.50 -20.56 2.59
C PHE A 162 35.27 -22.04 2.20
N MET A 163 35.55 -22.43 0.95
CA MET A 163 35.45 -23.82 0.49
C MET A 163 36.30 -24.77 1.35
N THR A 164 37.53 -24.36 1.69
CA THR A 164 38.43 -25.13 2.55
C THR A 164 37.87 -25.26 3.97
N ALA A 165 37.40 -24.14 4.55
CA ALA A 165 36.84 -24.14 5.89
C ALA A 165 35.54 -24.95 6.01
N TYR A 166 34.68 -24.89 4.99
CA TYR A 166 33.44 -25.65 4.94
C TYR A 166 33.72 -27.15 4.80
N LYS A 167 34.67 -27.54 3.95
CA LYS A 167 35.13 -28.95 3.81
C LYS A 167 35.71 -29.51 5.12
N GLU A 168 36.44 -28.70 5.87
CA GLU A 168 37.04 -29.10 7.14
C GLU A 168 36.02 -29.17 8.30
N GLY A 169 34.77 -28.74 8.08
CA GLY A 169 33.72 -28.73 9.09
C GLY A 169 33.95 -27.69 10.18
N LYS A 170 34.69 -26.61 9.89
CA LYS A 170 35.04 -25.57 10.87
C LYS A 170 33.83 -24.81 11.43
N PHE A 171 32.66 -24.96 10.82
CA PHE A 171 31.42 -24.26 11.19
C PHE A 171 30.40 -25.16 11.92
N THR A 172 30.66 -26.46 12.06
CA THR A 172 29.73 -27.47 12.60
C THR A 172 30.33 -28.24 13.77
N THR A 173 29.50 -28.68 14.72
CA THR A 173 29.92 -29.39 15.95
C THR A 173 30.00 -30.91 15.85
N GLU A 174 29.53 -31.54 14.77
CA GLU A 174 29.44 -33.00 14.67
C GLU A 174 30.43 -33.59 13.67
N ARG A 175 31.45 -34.31 14.17
CA ARG A 175 31.98 -35.48 13.46
C ARG A 175 31.63 -36.73 14.27
N PHE A 176 30.52 -37.37 13.91
CA PHE A 176 30.33 -38.79 14.17
C PHE A 176 31.01 -39.55 13.01
N ASP A 177 32.24 -40.01 13.23
CA ASP A 177 32.84 -41.03 12.38
C ASP A 177 32.76 -42.36 13.12
N SER A 178 31.92 -43.27 12.63
CA SER A 178 31.63 -44.58 13.26
C SER A 178 32.76 -45.60 13.09
N THR A 179 33.95 -45.21 12.61
CA THR A 179 34.99 -46.17 12.22
C THR A 179 36.43 -45.89 12.65
N ALA A 180 36.70 -44.94 13.55
CA ALA A 180 38.08 -44.68 14.00
C ALA A 180 38.22 -44.65 15.53
N ASN A 181 39.25 -45.37 16.01
CA ASN A 181 39.65 -45.55 17.39
C ASN A 181 39.55 -44.27 18.24
N PHE A 182 39.01 -44.45 19.45
CA PHE A 182 38.84 -43.47 20.51
C PHE A 182 40.21 -42.94 20.99
N SER A 183 40.78 -41.96 20.29
CA SER A 183 42.02 -41.30 20.69
C SER A 183 42.12 -39.87 20.14
N LYS A 184 42.00 -38.92 21.07
CA LYS A 184 42.78 -37.66 21.15
C LYS A 184 42.38 -36.39 20.36
N HIS A 185 41.21 -36.29 19.72
CA HIS A 185 40.83 -35.02 19.05
C HIS A 185 39.39 -34.56 19.29
N VAL A 186 39.05 -34.06 20.48
CA VAL A 186 37.95 -33.07 20.63
C VAL A 186 38.25 -32.14 21.81
N MET A 187 39.21 -31.26 21.61
CA MET A 187 39.36 -30.02 22.38
C MET A 187 40.02 -29.07 21.39
N LEU A 188 39.41 -27.91 21.10
CA LEU A 188 39.83 -26.84 20.15
C LEU A 188 38.95 -26.64 18.90
N THR A 189 37.62 -26.51 19.01
CA THR A 189 36.82 -25.90 17.91
C THR A 189 36.75 -24.37 18.03
N TYR A 190 36.57 -23.83 19.25
CA TYR A 190 36.53 -22.39 19.53
C TYR A 190 37.74 -21.61 18.97
N ASP A 191 38.92 -22.23 19.03
CA ASP A 191 40.18 -21.61 18.64
C ASP A 191 40.41 -21.63 17.11
N SER A 192 39.62 -22.41 16.35
CA SER A 192 39.87 -22.64 14.92
C SER A 192 39.33 -21.53 14.01
N LEU A 193 38.14 -20.98 14.30
CA LEU A 193 37.54 -19.89 13.51
C LEU A 193 38.20 -18.53 13.80
N GLN A 194 38.45 -18.21 15.07
CA GLN A 194 39.17 -16.98 15.46
C GLN A 194 40.60 -16.95 14.89
N LYS A 195 41.30 -18.08 14.82
CA LYS A 195 42.61 -18.18 14.15
C LYS A 195 42.52 -18.08 12.63
N SER A 196 41.40 -18.49 12.03
CA SER A 196 41.21 -18.45 10.57
C SER A 196 40.96 -17.05 10.00
N LYS A 197 40.63 -16.06 10.84
CA LYS A 197 40.26 -14.67 10.45
C LYS A 197 39.15 -14.57 9.40
N LEU A 198 38.35 -15.62 9.21
CA LEU A 198 37.23 -15.65 8.26
C LEU A 198 36.08 -14.75 8.72
N SER A 199 35.56 -13.93 7.80
CA SER A 199 34.41 -13.04 8.00
C SER A 199 33.26 -13.39 7.04
N PHE A 200 32.07 -12.82 7.28
CA PHE A 200 30.91 -12.95 6.38
C PHE A 200 31.20 -12.41 4.97
N LYS A 201 32.16 -11.49 4.84
CA LYS A 201 32.62 -10.95 3.55
C LYS A 201 33.36 -11.99 2.71
N ASP A 202 33.97 -12.99 3.35
CA ASP A 202 34.77 -14.01 2.69
C ASP A 202 33.93 -15.21 2.21
N ILE A 203 32.60 -15.17 2.33
CA ILE A 203 31.74 -16.29 1.90
C ILE A 203 31.67 -16.35 0.37
N PHE A 204 31.30 -15.24 -0.27
CA PHE A 204 31.08 -15.16 -1.71
C PHE A 204 32.09 -14.24 -2.40
N SER A 205 32.53 -14.66 -3.58
CA SER A 205 33.13 -13.78 -4.58
C SER A 205 32.10 -13.56 -5.70
N GLU A 206 31.78 -12.30 -5.95
CA GLU A 206 30.93 -11.87 -7.05
C GLU A 206 31.80 -11.63 -8.29
N LEU A 207 31.35 -12.13 -9.44
CA LEU A 207 32.03 -11.96 -10.72
C LEU A 207 31.22 -11.01 -11.62
N PRO A 208 31.88 -10.11 -12.37
CA PRO A 208 31.20 -9.25 -13.32
C PRO A 208 30.54 -10.10 -14.41
N VAL A 209 29.32 -9.73 -14.79
CA VAL A 209 28.53 -10.40 -15.84
C VAL A 209 28.50 -9.50 -17.08
N THR A 210 28.92 -10.04 -18.23
CA THR A 210 28.85 -9.37 -19.53
C THR A 210 27.82 -10.08 -20.41
N MET A 211 27.00 -9.29 -21.10
CA MET A 211 25.99 -9.82 -22.02
C MET A 211 26.58 -9.96 -23.42
N HIS A 212 26.48 -11.16 -24.00
CA HIS A 212 26.88 -11.42 -25.37
C HIS A 212 25.65 -11.60 -26.27
N ASN A 213 25.52 -10.75 -27.29
CA ASN A 213 24.47 -10.82 -28.30
C ASN A 213 25.04 -11.44 -29.57
N SER A 214 24.39 -12.48 -30.11
CA SER A 214 24.73 -12.96 -31.45
C SER A 214 24.42 -11.88 -32.49
N HIS A 215 25.19 -11.82 -33.59
CA HIS A 215 24.97 -10.86 -34.67
C HIS A 215 23.54 -10.90 -35.25
N LEU A 216 22.88 -12.07 -35.18
CA LEU A 216 21.48 -12.25 -35.56
C LEU A 216 20.51 -11.53 -34.62
N LEU A 217 20.75 -11.59 -33.31
CA LEU A 217 19.95 -10.86 -32.32
C LEU A 217 20.22 -9.35 -32.43
N THR A 218 21.48 -8.94 -32.65
CA THR A 218 21.84 -7.54 -32.90
C THR A 218 21.14 -6.99 -34.16
N SER A 219 21.03 -7.81 -35.22
CA SER A 219 20.27 -7.45 -36.43
C SER A 219 18.77 -7.34 -36.17
N PHE A 220 18.21 -8.21 -35.34
CA PHE A 220 16.80 -8.14 -34.92
C PHE A 220 16.53 -6.92 -34.01
N LEU A 221 17.46 -6.58 -33.12
CA LEU A 221 17.42 -5.37 -32.28
C LEU A 221 17.50 -4.09 -33.11
N HIS A 222 18.17 -4.10 -34.26
CA HIS A 222 18.17 -2.99 -35.23
C HIS A 222 16.86 -2.87 -36.05
N GLN A 223 16.00 -3.90 -36.05
CA GLN A 223 14.66 -3.85 -36.67
C GLN A 223 13.56 -3.40 -35.69
N ILE A 224 13.86 -3.37 -34.39
CA ILE A 224 13.03 -2.73 -33.38
C ILE A 224 13.31 -1.22 -33.47
N PRO A 225 12.29 -0.34 -33.54
CA PRO A 225 12.51 1.09 -33.66
C PRO A 225 13.47 1.59 -32.58
N ALA A 226 14.52 2.30 -33.03
CA ALA A 226 15.67 2.64 -32.20
C ALA A 226 15.31 3.60 -31.05
N LYS A 227 16.16 3.57 -30.01
CA LYS A 227 16.11 4.47 -28.85
C LYS A 227 15.94 5.94 -29.25
N PRO A 228 15.20 6.76 -28.46
CA PRO A 228 15.16 8.20 -28.66
C PRO A 228 16.56 8.80 -28.50
N ALA A 229 16.83 9.84 -29.31
CA ALA A 229 18.12 10.50 -29.39
C ALA A 229 18.58 11.04 -28.03
N SER A 230 19.86 10.84 -27.71
CA SER A 230 20.52 11.36 -26.51
C SER A 230 21.00 12.81 -26.69
N GLY A 231 20.25 13.63 -27.42
CA GLY A 231 20.57 15.05 -27.65
C GLY A 231 19.65 15.94 -26.83
N GLU A 232 20.14 17.12 -26.43
CA GLU A 232 19.32 18.18 -25.85
C GLU A 232 18.04 18.38 -26.68
N VAL A 233 16.90 18.30 -26.01
CA VAL A 233 15.61 18.57 -26.62
C VAL A 233 15.53 20.06 -26.86
N THR A 234 15.67 20.49 -28.12
CA THR A 234 15.50 21.88 -28.50
C THR A 234 14.01 22.23 -28.41
N MET A 235 13.69 23.23 -27.59
CA MET A 235 12.31 23.68 -27.42
C MET A 235 11.75 24.19 -28.76
N PRO A 236 10.55 23.77 -29.17
CA PRO A 236 9.94 24.23 -30.41
C PRO A 236 9.69 25.73 -30.34
N THR A 237 10.08 26.45 -31.39
CA THR A 237 9.98 27.92 -31.44
C THR A 237 8.57 28.41 -31.81
N SER A 238 7.68 27.50 -32.24
CA SER A 238 6.32 27.81 -32.63
C SER A 238 5.38 26.60 -32.52
N LEU A 239 4.07 26.87 -32.51
CA LEU A 239 3.03 25.83 -32.51
C LEU A 239 3.07 24.96 -33.79
N ALA A 240 3.48 25.53 -34.91
CA ALA A 240 3.64 24.81 -36.18
C ALA A 240 4.83 23.84 -36.14
N ASP A 241 5.91 24.20 -35.44
CA ASP A 241 7.07 23.31 -35.22
C ASP A 241 6.68 22.07 -34.40
N LEU A 242 5.86 22.25 -33.36
CA LEU A 242 5.37 21.16 -32.51
C LEU A 242 4.46 20.17 -33.27
N GLN A 243 3.64 20.67 -34.20
CA GLN A 243 2.74 19.85 -35.01
C GLN A 243 3.48 19.05 -36.08
N ASN A 244 4.54 19.63 -36.66
CA ASN A 244 5.33 18.97 -37.70
C ASN A 244 6.39 18.03 -37.11
N ASN A 245 6.87 18.28 -35.90
CA ASN A 245 7.85 17.46 -35.17
C ASN A 245 7.38 17.20 -33.73
N PRO A 246 6.53 16.18 -33.50
CA PRO A 246 6.05 15.86 -32.15
C PRO A 246 7.21 15.47 -31.23
N MET A 247 7.33 16.16 -30.10
CA MET A 247 8.37 15.93 -29.10
C MET A 247 8.26 14.53 -28.49
N GLN A 248 9.30 13.72 -28.62
CA GLN A 248 9.44 12.49 -27.84
C GLN A 248 10.16 12.81 -26.53
N MET A 249 9.47 12.60 -25.39
CA MET A 249 10.11 12.73 -24.09
C MET A 249 11.27 11.74 -23.95
N PRO A 250 12.40 12.15 -23.36
CA PRO A 250 13.51 11.24 -23.16
C PRO A 250 13.15 10.11 -22.19
N LEU A 251 13.66 8.90 -22.45
CA LEU A 251 13.59 7.76 -21.52
C LEU A 251 14.59 7.86 -20.34
N HIS A 252 15.21 9.03 -20.13
CA HIS A 252 16.09 9.30 -19.00
C HIS A 252 15.39 10.27 -18.02
N PRO A 253 15.79 10.29 -16.74
CA PRO A 253 15.11 11.08 -15.72
C PRO A 253 15.08 12.56 -16.10
N SER A 254 13.88 13.09 -16.31
CA SER A 254 13.56 14.51 -16.50
C SER A 254 12.65 14.99 -15.38
N ALA A 255 12.59 16.30 -15.13
CA ALA A 255 11.77 16.89 -14.07
C ALA A 255 10.30 16.38 -14.10
N ASP A 256 9.75 16.21 -15.30
CA ASP A 256 8.37 15.78 -15.55
C ASP A 256 8.14 14.27 -15.32
N THR A 257 9.22 13.51 -15.11
CA THR A 257 9.20 12.05 -14.82
C THR A 257 9.62 11.71 -13.39
N LEU A 258 9.83 12.72 -12.52
CA LEU A 258 10.09 12.47 -11.10
C LEU A 258 8.82 12.02 -10.40
N ASP A 259 8.73 10.71 -10.21
CA ASP A 259 7.78 10.13 -9.27
C ASP A 259 8.31 10.25 -7.83
N LEU A 260 7.57 11.01 -7.02
CA LEU A 260 7.78 11.19 -5.57
C LEU A 260 6.98 10.16 -4.74
N SER A 261 6.35 9.17 -5.38
CA SER A 261 5.67 8.09 -4.67
C SER A 261 6.61 7.34 -3.72
N ILE A 262 6.06 6.89 -2.59
CA ILE A 262 6.76 6.00 -1.67
C ILE A 262 6.97 4.69 -2.43
N ASP A 263 8.22 4.35 -2.73
CA ASP A 263 8.54 3.11 -3.43
C ASP A 263 8.19 1.91 -2.53
N PRO A 264 7.18 1.10 -2.87
CA PRO A 264 6.73 0.00 -2.02
C PRO A 264 7.80 -1.09 -1.85
N PHE A 265 8.81 -1.13 -2.73
CA PHE A 265 9.93 -2.04 -2.59
C PHE A 265 10.99 -1.52 -1.62
N LEU A 266 11.19 -0.20 -1.51
CA LEU A 266 12.08 0.36 -0.48
C LEU A 266 11.54 0.02 0.91
N GLU A 267 10.25 0.24 1.14
CA GLU A 267 9.59 -0.13 2.38
C GLU A 267 9.79 -1.63 2.67
N LYS A 268 9.52 -2.49 1.68
CA LYS A 268 9.67 -3.93 1.86
C LYS A 268 11.12 -4.38 2.08
N THR A 269 12.09 -3.74 1.42
CA THR A 269 13.52 -4.00 1.65
C THR A 269 13.94 -3.59 3.06
N CYS A 270 13.39 -2.48 3.59
CA CYS A 270 13.62 -2.05 4.96
C CYS A 270 13.04 -3.04 5.98
N ASP A 271 11.83 -3.57 5.75
CA ASP A 271 11.24 -4.61 6.60
C ASP A 271 12.13 -5.86 6.63
N LEU A 272 12.54 -6.35 5.46
CA LEU A 272 13.39 -7.55 5.35
C LEU A 272 14.78 -7.36 5.98
N LEU A 273 15.30 -6.12 5.94
CA LEU A 273 16.53 -5.75 6.64
C LEU A 273 16.33 -5.85 8.17
N LEU A 274 15.22 -5.32 8.70
CA LEU A 274 14.89 -5.40 10.13
C LEU A 274 14.74 -6.86 10.58
N ASP A 275 13.97 -7.67 9.85
CA ASP A 275 13.79 -9.10 10.14
C ASP A 275 15.14 -9.85 10.20
N SER A 276 16.06 -9.51 9.29
CA SER A 276 17.40 -10.10 9.24
C SER A 276 18.28 -9.66 10.40
N ILE A 277 18.15 -8.41 10.85
CA ILE A 277 18.84 -7.87 12.03
C ILE A 277 18.33 -8.57 13.30
N GLU A 278 17.02 -8.74 13.44
CA GLU A 278 16.40 -9.44 14.58
C GLU A 278 16.83 -10.91 14.62
N SER A 279 16.86 -11.58 13.46
CA SER A 279 17.35 -12.96 13.33
C SER A 279 18.83 -13.07 13.72
N HIS A 280 19.66 -12.12 13.27
CA HIS A 280 21.07 -12.07 13.67
C HIS A 280 21.25 -11.83 15.18
N TYR A 281 20.44 -10.94 15.77
CA TYR A 281 20.46 -10.66 17.21
C TYR A 281 20.04 -11.89 18.04
N THR A 282 19.05 -12.64 17.56
CA THR A 282 18.61 -13.90 18.17
C THR A 282 19.75 -14.93 18.20
N GLU A 283 20.45 -15.12 17.09
CA GLU A 283 21.61 -16.01 17.02
C GLU A 283 22.77 -15.55 17.93
N LEU A 284 23.01 -14.25 18.01
CA LEU A 284 23.99 -13.68 18.94
C LEU A 284 23.63 -13.99 20.41
N ASN A 285 22.35 -13.87 20.77
CA ASN A 285 21.87 -14.19 22.11
C ASN A 285 21.97 -15.70 22.43
N ASN A 286 21.61 -16.55 21.47
CA ASN A 286 21.76 -18.01 21.58
C ASN A 286 23.22 -18.37 21.87
N TYR A 287 24.16 -17.73 21.16
CA TYR A 287 25.57 -17.93 21.38
C TYR A 287 26.06 -17.41 22.75
N GLN A 288 25.64 -16.23 23.19
CA GLN A 288 25.97 -15.72 24.52
C GLN A 288 25.42 -16.63 25.63
N TYR A 289 24.24 -17.21 25.44
CA TYR A 289 23.66 -18.17 26.35
C TYR A 289 24.52 -19.45 26.43
N TYR A 290 24.93 -19.99 25.28
CA TYR A 290 25.86 -21.11 25.20
C TYR A 290 27.17 -20.82 25.94
N GLN A 291 27.79 -19.64 25.74
CA GLN A 291 29.03 -19.27 26.43
C GLN A 291 28.87 -19.26 27.96
N ARG A 292 27.74 -18.74 28.47
CA ARG A 292 27.45 -18.73 29.92
C ARG A 292 27.25 -20.14 30.46
N GLN A 293 26.57 -21.03 29.72
CA GLN A 293 26.42 -22.43 30.13
C GLN A 293 27.76 -23.17 30.12
N LEU A 294 28.56 -22.99 29.06
CA LEU A 294 29.87 -23.61 28.93
C LEU A 294 30.79 -23.20 30.09
N ALA A 295 30.86 -21.91 30.43
CA ALA A 295 31.67 -21.43 31.54
C ALA A 295 31.25 -22.02 32.90
N ARG A 296 29.93 -22.19 33.13
CA ARG A 296 29.40 -22.83 34.34
C ARG A 296 29.80 -24.30 34.44
N GLU A 297 29.67 -25.05 33.35
CA GLU A 297 30.07 -26.46 33.32
C GLU A 297 31.59 -26.63 33.42
N GLN A 298 32.38 -25.78 32.78
CA GLN A 298 33.85 -25.78 32.91
C GLN A 298 34.31 -25.49 34.35
N THR A 299 33.60 -24.61 35.08
CA THR A 299 33.89 -24.34 36.49
C THR A 299 33.62 -25.58 37.35
N LYS A 300 32.51 -26.30 37.10
CA LYS A 300 32.18 -27.56 37.78
C LYS A 300 33.20 -28.65 37.49
N ILE A 301 33.63 -28.79 36.23
CA ILE A 301 34.66 -29.75 35.82
C ILE A 301 35.98 -29.44 36.52
N THR A 302 36.43 -28.18 36.52
CA THR A 302 37.68 -27.77 37.18
C THR A 302 37.63 -28.01 38.70
N ALA A 303 36.49 -27.71 39.34
CA ALA A 303 36.29 -27.99 40.76
C ALA A 303 36.31 -29.49 41.07
N TRP A 304 35.67 -30.31 40.22
CA TRP A 304 35.69 -31.77 40.34
C TRP A 304 37.10 -32.33 40.16
N GLN A 305 37.84 -31.88 39.15
CA GLN A 305 39.22 -32.31 38.89
C GLN A 305 40.15 -31.95 40.06
N THR A 306 40.01 -30.74 40.60
CA THR A 306 40.78 -30.29 41.76
C THR A 306 40.48 -31.15 42.99
N LYS A 307 39.19 -31.45 43.25
CA LYS A 307 38.79 -32.33 44.35
C LYS A 307 39.29 -33.76 44.16
N ARG A 308 39.18 -34.31 42.94
CA ARG A 308 39.63 -35.67 42.61
C ARG A 308 41.16 -35.81 42.74
N LYS A 309 41.92 -34.78 42.34
CA LYS A 309 43.37 -34.73 42.51
C LYS A 309 43.79 -34.70 43.98
N ALA A 310 43.09 -33.92 44.82
CA ALA A 310 43.32 -33.90 46.26
C ALA A 310 42.98 -35.24 46.94
N GLU A 311 41.89 -35.88 46.52
CA GLU A 311 41.46 -37.19 47.01
C GLU A 311 42.45 -38.30 46.63
N ASN A 312 42.95 -38.30 45.39
CA ASN A 312 43.99 -39.22 44.94
C ASN A 312 45.31 -39.01 45.70
N ALA A 313 45.70 -37.76 45.97
CA ALA A 313 46.88 -37.48 46.80
C ALA A 313 46.73 -38.04 48.23
N ALA A 314 45.54 -37.93 48.84
CA ALA A 314 45.25 -38.51 50.15
C ALA A 314 45.25 -40.05 50.13
N ARG A 315 44.69 -40.68 49.08
CA ARG A 315 44.72 -42.15 48.91
C ARG A 315 46.13 -42.70 48.77
N VAL A 316 46.99 -42.02 48.01
CA VAL A 316 48.41 -42.40 47.86
C VAL A 316 49.13 -42.33 49.20
N ALA A 317 48.89 -41.30 50.01
CA ALA A 317 49.43 -41.19 51.37
C ALA A 317 48.95 -42.32 52.31
N ALA A 318 47.72 -42.82 52.10
CA ALA A 318 47.13 -43.93 52.84
C ALA A 318 47.41 -45.33 52.24
N LYS A 319 48.32 -45.43 51.24
CA LYS A 319 48.66 -46.67 50.49
C LYS A 319 47.47 -47.34 49.76
N GLN A 320 46.47 -46.58 49.36
CA GLN A 320 45.35 -47.04 48.53
C GLN A 320 45.58 -46.71 47.04
N GLN A 321 44.98 -47.47 46.12
CA GLN A 321 45.05 -47.18 44.69
C GLN A 321 44.28 -45.89 44.33
N PRO A 322 44.81 -45.04 43.43
CA PRO A 322 44.14 -43.82 42.98
C PRO A 322 42.93 -44.14 42.11
N LEU A 323 41.90 -43.29 42.18
CA LEU A 323 40.73 -43.38 41.31
C LEU A 323 41.02 -42.76 39.93
N PRO A 324 40.32 -43.21 38.87
CA PRO A 324 40.46 -42.65 37.52
C PRO A 324 40.15 -41.15 37.47
N GLU A 325 40.98 -40.39 36.76
CA GLU A 325 40.86 -38.93 36.62
C GLU A 325 40.05 -38.50 35.40
N ASP A 326 39.62 -39.43 34.55
CA ASP A 326 38.84 -39.23 33.32
C ASP A 326 37.32 -39.41 33.50
N GLU A 327 36.87 -39.86 34.67
CA GLU A 327 35.44 -40.08 34.99
C GLU A 327 34.54 -38.85 34.73
N TRP A 328 35.07 -37.64 34.87
CA TRP A 328 34.32 -36.41 34.62
C TRP A 328 33.74 -36.32 33.21
N GLN A 329 34.40 -36.93 32.21
CA GLN A 329 33.92 -36.92 30.81
C GLN A 329 32.59 -37.67 30.63
N ARG A 330 32.28 -38.63 31.52
CA ARG A 330 31.00 -39.35 31.53
C ARG A 330 29.95 -38.67 32.40
N ILE A 331 30.39 -37.92 33.41
CA ILE A 331 29.53 -37.29 34.42
C ILE A 331 28.99 -35.94 33.91
N PHE A 332 29.82 -35.14 33.24
CA PHE A 332 29.44 -33.81 32.75
C PHE A 332 29.21 -33.84 31.24
N LYS A 333 27.98 -33.53 30.81
CA LYS A 333 27.66 -33.31 29.40
C LYS A 333 27.83 -31.83 29.08
N LEU A 334 28.73 -31.50 28.16
CA LEU A 334 28.90 -30.13 27.69
C LEU A 334 27.68 -29.69 26.87
N PRO A 335 27.26 -28.41 26.96
CA PRO A 335 26.22 -27.88 26.09
C PRO A 335 26.65 -27.96 24.62
N GLN A 336 25.69 -28.07 23.71
CA GLN A 336 25.93 -28.08 22.27
C GLN A 336 26.21 -26.66 21.77
N GLU A 337 27.29 -26.47 20.99
CA GLU A 337 27.58 -25.15 20.39
C GLU A 337 26.64 -24.89 19.21
N PRO A 338 26.00 -23.70 19.15
CA PRO A 338 25.17 -23.31 18.01
C PRO A 338 26.01 -23.10 16.74
N SER A 339 25.39 -23.28 15.57
CA SER A 339 26.04 -23.11 14.27
C SER A 339 26.55 -21.67 14.08
N ARG A 340 27.81 -21.53 13.66
CA ARG A 340 28.36 -20.19 13.36
C ARG A 340 28.03 -19.72 11.95
N LEU A 341 27.73 -20.66 11.07
CA LEU A 341 27.47 -20.37 9.67
C LEU A 341 26.19 -19.55 9.50
N GLU A 342 25.14 -19.86 10.25
CA GLU A 342 23.86 -19.14 10.18
C GLU A 342 24.00 -17.67 10.58
N GLY A 343 24.72 -17.39 11.68
CA GLY A 343 25.04 -16.02 12.07
C GLY A 343 25.82 -15.24 11.01
N MET A 344 26.77 -15.90 10.32
CA MET A 344 27.54 -15.28 9.22
C MET A 344 26.69 -15.05 7.95
N LEU A 345 25.78 -15.98 7.63
CA LEU A 345 24.85 -15.83 6.50
C LEU A 345 23.86 -14.69 6.73
N ASN A 346 23.30 -14.59 7.95
CA ASN A 346 22.43 -13.48 8.33
C ASN A 346 23.15 -12.13 8.24
N ALA A 347 24.40 -12.05 8.72
CA ALA A 347 25.21 -10.84 8.58
C ALA A 347 25.47 -10.47 7.10
N LYS A 348 25.68 -11.47 6.24
CA LYS A 348 25.86 -11.25 4.80
C LYS A 348 24.55 -10.80 4.13
N GLN A 349 23.41 -11.34 4.55
CA GLN A 349 22.09 -10.94 4.04
C GLN A 349 21.73 -9.50 4.48
N VAL A 350 22.09 -9.11 5.71
CA VAL A 350 22.01 -7.71 6.18
C VAL A 350 22.83 -6.78 5.28
N GLU A 351 24.11 -7.11 5.01
CA GLU A 351 24.94 -6.31 4.07
C GLU A 351 24.29 -6.19 2.68
N GLN A 352 23.69 -7.27 2.20
CA GLN A 352 23.04 -7.31 0.88
C GLN A 352 21.80 -6.40 0.81
N TYR A 353 20.96 -6.37 1.85
CA TYR A 353 19.83 -5.44 1.93
C TYR A 353 20.29 -3.99 2.12
N SER A 354 21.31 -3.73 2.95
CA SER A 354 21.87 -2.38 3.12
C SER A 354 22.38 -1.81 1.79
N LYS A 355 23.11 -2.62 0.99
CA LYS A 355 23.56 -2.20 -0.35
C LYS A 355 22.42 -1.88 -1.32
N GLN A 356 21.26 -2.52 -1.17
CA GLN A 356 20.09 -2.23 -1.99
C GLN A 356 19.48 -0.88 -1.62
N VAL A 357 19.38 -0.57 -0.32
CA VAL A 357 18.95 0.75 0.18
C VAL A 357 19.93 1.84 -0.27
N ASP A 358 21.24 1.59 -0.15
CA ASP A 358 22.27 2.51 -0.65
C ASP A 358 22.16 2.73 -2.16
N GLY A 359 21.92 1.66 -2.93
CA GLY A 359 21.74 1.76 -4.38
C GLY A 359 20.50 2.57 -4.76
N PHE A 360 19.41 2.43 -4.01
CA PHE A 360 18.20 3.23 -4.21
C PHE A 360 18.47 4.72 -3.95
N THR A 361 19.08 5.03 -2.80
CA THR A 361 19.40 6.42 -2.43
C THR A 361 20.39 7.06 -3.38
N ALA A 362 21.43 6.33 -3.83
CA ALA A 362 22.40 6.81 -4.80
C ALA A 362 21.77 7.09 -6.19
N CYS A 363 20.85 6.23 -6.65
CA CYS A 363 20.15 6.43 -7.92
C CYS A 363 19.29 7.70 -7.90
N LYS A 364 18.52 7.90 -6.81
CA LYS A 364 17.72 9.12 -6.61
C LYS A 364 18.61 10.36 -6.43
N TYR A 365 19.78 10.23 -5.80
CA TYR A 365 20.75 11.32 -5.68
C TYR A 365 21.36 11.73 -7.02
N GLU A 366 21.73 10.77 -7.88
CA GLU A 366 22.26 11.10 -9.21
C GLU A 366 21.17 11.75 -10.09
N GLN A 367 19.90 11.33 -9.95
CA GLN A 367 18.75 12.01 -10.56
C GLN A 367 18.63 13.47 -10.08
N ALA A 368 18.75 13.71 -8.77
CA ALA A 368 18.74 15.06 -8.20
C ALA A 368 19.97 15.90 -8.62
N ARG A 369 21.13 15.28 -8.78
CA ARG A 369 22.38 15.95 -9.19
C ARG A 369 22.36 16.36 -10.67
N VAL A 370 21.74 15.54 -11.52
CA VAL A 370 21.48 15.87 -12.93
C VAL A 370 20.54 17.08 -13.02
N LEU A 371 19.46 17.13 -12.24
CA LEU A 371 18.55 18.28 -12.17
C LEU A 371 19.25 19.56 -11.68
N TYR A 372 20.15 19.46 -10.70
CA TYR A 372 20.90 20.62 -10.21
C TYR A 372 21.79 21.22 -11.30
N ARG A 373 22.44 20.39 -12.13
CA ARG A 373 23.22 20.88 -13.28
C ARG A 373 22.35 21.57 -14.34
N TYR A 374 21.20 20.99 -14.68
CA TYR A 374 20.27 21.60 -15.64
C TYR A 374 19.64 22.91 -15.11
N GLY A 375 19.37 23.00 -13.81
CA GLY A 375 18.90 24.24 -13.17
C GLY A 375 19.94 25.36 -13.20
N THR A 376 21.23 25.03 -13.01
CA THR A 376 22.32 26.02 -13.06
C THR A 376 22.67 26.53 -14.47
N GLU A 377 22.40 25.74 -15.51
CA GLU A 377 22.58 26.19 -16.90
C GLU A 377 21.44 27.10 -17.37
N SER A 378 20.19 26.86 -16.93
CA SER A 378 19.08 27.77 -17.25
C SER A 378 19.20 29.15 -16.58
N ASN A 379 19.80 29.20 -15.38
CA ASN A 379 20.05 30.46 -14.65
C ASN A 379 21.31 31.23 -15.13
N ARG A 380 22.09 30.69 -16.06
CA ARG A 380 23.17 31.44 -16.75
C ARG A 380 22.69 32.12 -18.03
N MET A 381 21.45 31.90 -18.46
CA MET A 381 20.91 32.46 -19.70
C MET A 381 20.10 33.76 -19.53
N SER A 382 20.12 34.38 -18.34
CA SER A 382 19.40 35.64 -18.07
C SER A 382 20.29 36.85 -17.75
N THR A 383 21.62 36.76 -17.91
CA THR A 383 22.51 37.92 -17.80
C THR A 383 23.72 37.79 -18.73
N CYS A 384 23.56 38.18 -19.99
CA CYS A 384 24.68 38.68 -20.81
C CYS A 384 24.16 39.48 -22.02
N CYS A 385 23.66 40.68 -21.74
CA CYS A 385 23.93 41.82 -22.60
C CYS A 385 25.11 42.53 -21.93
N TYR A 386 26.32 42.35 -22.43
CA TYR A 386 27.45 43.29 -22.47
C TYR A 386 28.73 42.50 -22.80
N SER A 387 29.53 43.11 -23.65
CA SER A 387 30.67 42.59 -24.40
C SER A 387 31.80 42.03 -23.54
N ASP A 388 32.48 41.04 -24.13
CA ASP A 388 33.83 40.58 -23.78
C ASP A 388 34.79 41.76 -23.54
N GLU A 389 35.54 41.72 -22.44
CA GLU A 389 37.00 41.93 -22.36
C GLU A 389 37.46 42.05 -20.89
N GLU A 390 38.67 41.54 -20.64
CA GLU A 390 39.57 41.85 -19.52
C GLU A 390 39.57 41.03 -18.20
N VAL A 391 40.65 40.21 -18.11
CA VAL A 391 41.60 40.09 -16.98
C VAL A 391 41.47 38.86 -16.05
N GLU A 392 42.17 37.80 -16.47
CA GLU A 392 43.03 36.99 -15.58
C GLU A 392 44.14 37.89 -15.00
N GLU A 393 44.21 38.05 -13.67
CA GLU A 393 45.48 37.99 -12.92
C GLU A 393 45.27 38.09 -11.40
N ASN A 394 46.11 37.34 -10.67
CA ASN A 394 46.45 37.49 -9.24
C ASN A 394 45.57 36.81 -8.18
N LEU A 395 45.73 35.48 -8.11
CA LEU A 395 45.62 34.75 -6.84
C LEU A 395 46.89 34.92 -5.98
N GLN A 396 46.66 35.43 -4.76
CA GLN A 396 47.41 35.29 -3.50
C GLN A 396 48.68 36.14 -3.25
N PRO A 397 49.04 36.45 -1.96
CA PRO A 397 48.41 36.06 -0.69
C PRO A 397 48.18 37.24 0.30
N LYS A 398 47.13 37.17 1.14
CA LYS A 398 47.12 37.71 2.53
C LYS A 398 45.85 37.28 3.26
N LEU A 399 45.93 36.09 3.85
CA LEU A 399 45.22 35.75 5.08
C LEU A 399 45.64 36.74 6.17
N ASN A 400 44.72 37.54 6.69
CA ASN A 400 44.44 37.64 8.13
C ASN A 400 43.42 38.73 8.46
N GLN A 401 42.45 38.32 9.30
CA GLN A 401 41.54 39.12 10.12
C GLN A 401 40.30 39.71 9.44
N ARG A 402 39.20 38.94 9.49
CA ARG A 402 38.03 39.28 10.31
C ARG A 402 37.16 38.04 10.52
N GLU A 403 36.75 37.85 11.76
CA GLU A 403 35.96 36.74 12.28
C GLU A 403 34.50 36.85 11.85
N GLY A 404 33.86 35.69 11.63
CA GLY A 404 32.42 35.51 11.77
C GLY A 404 31.58 35.54 10.49
N GLU A 405 31.66 34.48 9.68
CA GLU A 405 30.57 33.94 8.83
C GLU A 405 31.04 32.60 8.24
N GLU A 406 30.63 31.47 8.84
CA GLU A 406 30.81 30.15 8.21
C GLU A 406 29.67 29.92 7.22
N ILE A 407 30.02 29.94 5.93
CA ILE A 407 29.23 29.39 4.83
C ILE A 407 29.00 27.89 5.12
N LEU A 408 27.74 27.47 5.21
CA LEU A 408 27.37 26.10 5.53
C LEU A 408 27.59 25.18 4.32
N ASP A 409 28.73 24.48 4.33
CA ASP A 409 29.19 23.56 3.31
C ASP A 409 28.38 22.24 3.33
N ILE A 410 27.61 21.97 2.26
CA ILE A 410 26.83 20.73 2.04
C ILE A 410 27.65 19.42 2.12
N PRO A 411 28.99 19.38 1.93
CA PRO A 411 29.78 18.17 2.15
C PRO A 411 29.75 17.61 3.59
N ARG A 412 29.36 18.40 4.60
CA ARG A 412 29.29 17.95 6.00
C ARG A 412 28.13 16.99 6.29
N VAL A 413 27.00 17.08 5.58
CA VAL A 413 25.85 16.17 5.77
C VAL A 413 26.15 14.78 5.19
N ALA A 414 26.90 14.73 4.09
CA ALA A 414 27.40 13.49 3.50
C ALA A 414 28.39 12.76 4.42
N ALA A 415 29.22 13.50 5.18
CA ALA A 415 30.15 12.89 6.14
C ALA A 415 29.42 12.22 7.32
N THR A 416 28.23 12.70 7.72
CA THR A 416 27.48 12.16 8.87
C THR A 416 26.76 10.83 8.54
N LEU A 417 26.20 10.68 7.33
CA LEU A 417 25.57 9.43 6.87
C LEU A 417 26.59 8.35 6.47
N HIS A 418 27.74 8.75 5.92
CA HIS A 418 28.82 7.81 5.62
C HIS A 418 29.48 7.25 6.90
N TYR A 419 29.48 8.03 7.99
CA TYR A 419 30.01 7.60 9.29
C TYR A 419 29.09 6.62 10.01
N THR A 420 27.76 6.81 10.00
CA THR A 420 26.82 5.97 10.77
C THR A 420 26.73 4.53 10.27
N GLY A 421 26.70 4.30 8.95
CA GLY A 421 26.72 2.95 8.37
C GLY A 421 28.05 2.21 8.58
N SER A 422 29.16 2.94 8.55
CA SER A 422 30.51 2.39 8.75
C SER A 422 30.80 2.08 10.23
N TYR A 423 30.26 2.88 11.15
CA TYR A 423 30.48 2.74 12.59
C TYR A 423 29.69 1.56 13.18
N LEU A 424 28.46 1.31 12.68
CA LEU A 424 27.64 0.17 13.10
C LEU A 424 28.28 -1.17 12.69
N ALA A 425 28.92 -1.22 11.51
CA ALA A 425 29.66 -2.39 11.02
C ALA A 425 30.97 -2.66 11.79
N LEU A 426 31.60 -1.62 12.34
CA LEU A 426 32.84 -1.73 13.14
C LEU A 426 32.57 -2.14 14.59
N GLN A 427 31.43 -1.75 15.18
CA GLN A 427 31.05 -2.11 16.55
C GLN A 427 30.64 -3.58 16.69
N LEU A 428 30.16 -4.20 15.61
CA LEU A 428 29.81 -5.63 15.52
C LEU A 428 31.02 -6.56 15.31
N ALA A 429 32.24 -6.02 15.18
CA ALA A 429 33.47 -6.77 14.92
C ALA A 429 34.38 -7.04 16.16
N GLY A 430 33.92 -6.75 17.38
CA GLY A 430 34.51 -7.28 18.62
C GLY A 430 35.57 -6.42 19.34
N VAL A 431 35.18 -5.28 19.90
CA VAL A 431 36.00 -4.45 20.82
C VAL A 431 35.42 -4.53 22.25
N PRO A 432 36.24 -4.68 23.33
CA PRO A 432 35.73 -5.00 24.67
C PRO A 432 35.12 -3.79 25.41
N PRO A 433 34.25 -4.03 26.41
CA PRO A 433 33.33 -3.01 26.91
C PRO A 433 33.93 -2.17 28.04
N GLY A 434 33.84 -0.84 27.90
CA GLY A 434 34.14 0.12 28.96
C GLY A 434 33.11 1.24 28.99
N ARG A 435 32.15 1.13 29.92
CA ARG A 435 31.20 2.16 30.40
C ARG A 435 30.58 3.09 29.35
N LEU A 436 29.31 2.83 29.03
CA LEU A 436 28.29 3.90 28.91
C LEU A 436 26.89 3.29 29.00
N THR A 437 26.20 3.64 30.08
CA THR A 437 24.78 3.43 30.34
C THR A 437 23.99 4.54 29.66
N ARG A 438 23.17 4.23 28.63
CA ARG A 438 21.82 4.77 28.37
C ARG A 438 21.34 4.42 26.97
N ILE A 439 20.13 3.85 26.93
CA ILE A 439 19.34 3.46 25.76
C ILE A 439 18.66 4.72 25.19
N ASP A 440 19.45 5.67 24.69
CA ASP A 440 18.94 6.90 24.06
C ASP A 440 19.57 7.19 22.68
N ALA A 441 20.51 6.36 22.20
CA ALA A 441 21.28 6.63 20.97
C ALA A 441 20.71 5.96 19.70
N VAL A 442 19.73 5.05 19.81
CA VAL A 442 19.11 4.38 18.65
C VAL A 442 17.86 5.14 18.16
N PHE A 443 17.19 5.90 19.04
CA PHE A 443 15.98 6.65 18.68
C PHE A 443 16.24 8.01 18.03
N PHE A 444 17.48 8.53 18.05
CA PHE A 444 17.79 9.87 17.51
C PHE A 444 18.42 9.88 16.10
N SER A 445 18.62 8.72 15.48
CA SER A 445 19.29 8.60 14.17
C SER A 445 18.37 8.15 13.04
N ILE A 446 17.17 7.65 13.36
CA ILE A 446 16.08 7.40 12.40
C ILE A 446 14.88 8.19 12.90
N ASP A 447 15.13 9.48 13.18
CA ASP A 447 14.06 10.41 13.40
C ASP A 447 13.57 10.86 12.02
N TYR A 448 12.26 10.81 11.84
CA TYR A 448 11.47 11.19 10.65
C TYR A 448 11.65 12.67 10.21
N THR A 449 12.66 13.33 10.77
CA THR A 449 13.00 14.75 10.68
C THR A 449 13.93 15.03 9.50
N CYS A 450 14.86 14.13 9.13
CA CYS A 450 15.82 14.42 8.04
C CYS A 450 15.27 14.33 6.62
N ILE A 451 14.15 13.62 6.37
CA ILE A 451 13.50 13.59 5.06
C ILE A 451 12.53 14.78 4.89
N ARG A 452 11.98 15.33 5.99
CA ARG A 452 11.11 16.53 5.93
C ARG A 452 11.86 17.87 6.11
N TYR A 453 12.98 17.92 6.83
CA TYR A 453 13.69 19.18 7.08
C TYR A 453 14.82 19.51 6.09
N GLY A 454 15.18 18.61 5.18
CA GLY A 454 16.15 18.89 4.11
C GLY A 454 15.66 19.88 3.03
N ILE A 455 14.35 20.19 3.00
CA ILE A 455 13.75 21.19 2.09
C ILE A 455 13.25 22.42 2.86
N ALA A 456 13.14 22.37 4.19
CA ALA A 456 12.68 23.50 5.01
C ALA A 456 13.81 24.45 5.47
N ALA A 457 15.08 24.18 5.09
CA ALA A 457 16.24 24.97 5.52
C ALA A 457 16.88 25.80 4.39
N SER A 458 16.17 26.10 3.30
CA SER A 458 16.69 26.89 2.17
C SER A 458 15.97 28.23 1.90
N LEU A 459 15.02 28.65 2.73
CA LEU A 459 14.36 29.96 2.59
C LEU A 459 14.21 30.68 3.93
N ASN A 460 15.34 31.18 4.44
CA ASN A 460 15.37 32.30 5.39
C ASN A 460 16.55 33.21 5.00
N LEU A 461 16.27 34.15 4.09
CA LEU A 461 17.07 35.35 3.89
C LEU A 461 16.18 36.54 4.28
N SER A 462 16.58 37.21 5.34
CA SER A 462 15.97 38.43 5.89
C SER A 462 16.23 39.64 4.98
N ASP A 463 15.15 40.35 4.64
CA ASP A 463 14.97 41.79 4.41
C ASP A 463 16.08 42.62 3.72
N GLU A 464 15.86 42.97 2.46
CA GLU A 464 15.55 44.35 1.99
C GLU A 464 15.73 44.42 0.46
N LEU A 465 14.62 44.38 -0.31
CA LEU A 465 14.37 45.18 -1.52
C LEU A 465 13.00 44.87 -2.09
N THR A 466 12.16 45.89 -2.12
CA THR A 466 10.73 45.89 -2.38
C THR A 466 10.45 45.73 -3.88
N PHE A 467 9.77 44.66 -4.30
CA PHE A 467 8.89 44.67 -5.47
C PHE A 467 7.69 43.75 -5.19
N GLY A 468 6.50 44.36 -5.14
CA GLY A 468 5.32 43.79 -4.51
C GLY A 468 4.64 42.67 -5.29
N TYR A 469 4.41 41.55 -4.62
CA TYR A 469 3.23 40.70 -4.77
C TYR A 469 2.82 40.21 -3.38
N GLN A 470 1.72 40.76 -2.84
CA GLN A 470 1.17 40.36 -1.55
C GLN A 470 0.55 38.95 -1.65
N TYR A 471 1.13 37.98 -0.96
CA TYR A 471 0.44 36.78 -0.49
C TYR A 471 0.51 36.73 1.04
N GLN A 472 -0.27 37.61 1.69
CA GLN A 472 -0.65 37.40 3.09
C GLN A 472 -1.85 36.44 3.09
N ARG A 473 -1.67 35.20 3.55
CA ARG A 473 -2.77 34.44 4.16
C ARG A 473 -2.68 34.65 5.66
N PRO A 474 -3.67 35.30 6.31
CA PRO A 474 -3.68 35.45 7.75
C PRO A 474 -3.97 34.09 8.40
N LEU A 475 -3.16 33.70 9.37
CA LEU A 475 -3.38 32.61 10.35
C LEU A 475 -4.40 33.05 11.42
N ASP A 476 -5.46 33.74 11.01
CA ASP A 476 -6.55 34.21 11.87
C ASP A 476 -7.85 33.52 11.46
N TYR A 477 -8.05 32.24 11.77
CA TYR A 477 -9.39 31.64 11.89
C TYR A 477 -9.27 30.26 12.53
N TYR A 478 -9.47 30.20 13.84
CA TYR A 478 -10.15 29.14 14.61
C TYR A 478 -9.92 29.45 16.09
N LYS A 479 -10.59 30.49 16.60
CA LYS A 479 -10.89 30.52 18.03
C LYS A 479 -11.70 29.25 18.30
N MET A 480 -11.17 28.31 19.09
CA MET A 480 -11.94 27.15 19.52
C MET A 480 -13.22 27.67 20.17
N ALA A 481 -14.36 27.48 19.49
CA ALA A 481 -15.65 27.78 20.07
C ALA A 481 -15.85 26.91 21.31
N ALA A 482 -16.66 27.37 22.27
CA ALA A 482 -17.07 26.49 23.35
C ALA A 482 -17.81 25.27 22.76
N PRO A 483 -17.65 24.06 23.33
CA PRO A 483 -18.39 22.88 22.90
C PRO A 483 -19.89 23.15 22.86
N ALA A 484 -20.61 22.41 22.02
CA ALA A 484 -22.07 22.53 21.94
C ALA A 484 -22.69 22.36 23.34
N SER A 485 -23.73 23.14 23.66
CA SER A 485 -24.40 23.03 24.96
C SER A 485 -25.34 21.82 25.05
N LYS A 486 -25.74 21.26 23.91
CA LYS A 486 -26.60 20.07 23.78
C LYS A 486 -26.00 19.16 22.71
N PHE A 487 -25.47 18.01 23.12
CA PHE A 487 -24.96 16.97 22.23
C PHE A 487 -24.90 15.63 22.96
N LYS A 488 -24.80 14.54 22.20
CA LYS A 488 -24.50 13.20 22.70
C LYS A 488 -23.67 12.45 21.67
N VAL A 489 -22.42 12.16 22.02
CA VAL A 489 -21.45 11.42 21.20
C VAL A 489 -20.80 10.34 22.06
N ALA A 490 -20.12 9.37 21.45
CA ALA A 490 -19.46 8.28 22.18
C ALA A 490 -18.38 8.80 23.14
N ASP A 491 -17.42 9.57 22.61
CA ASP A 491 -16.29 10.10 23.37
C ASP A 491 -15.80 11.43 22.79
N LEU A 492 -15.97 12.52 23.55
CA LEU A 492 -15.54 13.86 23.14
C LEU A 492 -14.00 13.99 23.08
N SER A 493 -13.25 13.11 23.75
CA SER A 493 -11.78 13.14 23.75
C SER A 493 -11.17 12.92 22.35
N LEU A 494 -11.94 12.30 21.45
CA LEU A 494 -11.55 12.02 20.07
C LEU A 494 -11.55 13.26 19.15
N ALA A 495 -12.02 14.41 19.62
CA ALA A 495 -12.19 15.62 18.80
C ALA A 495 -10.90 16.08 18.11
N ALA A 496 -9.74 15.96 18.77
CA ALA A 496 -8.46 16.35 18.19
C ALA A 496 -8.03 15.43 17.04
N PHE A 497 -8.37 14.15 17.10
CA PHE A 497 -8.15 13.21 16.00
C PHE A 497 -9.10 13.50 14.84
N GLY A 498 -10.40 13.68 15.13
CA GLY A 498 -11.38 14.06 14.12
C GLY A 498 -11.03 15.35 13.38
N ARG A 499 -10.53 16.37 14.08
CA ARG A 499 -10.07 17.63 13.45
C ARG A 499 -8.97 17.39 12.42
N LYS A 500 -7.98 16.55 12.73
CA LYS A 500 -6.89 16.24 11.80
C LYS A 500 -7.40 15.52 10.54
N GLU A 501 -8.35 14.61 10.69
CA GLU A 501 -8.96 13.95 9.53
C GLU A 501 -9.87 14.88 8.73
N ILE A 502 -10.57 15.81 9.37
CA ILE A 502 -11.32 16.87 8.69
C ILE A 502 -10.38 17.73 7.83
N GLU A 503 -9.24 18.17 8.38
CA GLU A 503 -8.25 18.96 7.62
C GLU A 503 -7.71 18.21 6.39
N LEU A 504 -7.52 16.89 6.50
CA LEU A 504 -7.15 16.05 5.35
C LEU A 504 -8.29 15.96 4.35
N ALA A 505 -9.52 15.74 4.82
CA ALA A 505 -10.69 15.62 3.97
C ALA A 505 -11.02 16.93 3.24
N GLU A 506 -10.78 18.10 3.84
CA GLU A 506 -10.95 19.39 3.17
C GLU A 506 -10.08 19.51 1.90
N ASN A 507 -8.85 18.98 1.94
CA ASN A 507 -7.98 18.96 0.75
C ASN A 507 -8.51 18.02 -0.34
N GLU A 508 -9.23 16.96 0.04
CA GLU A 508 -9.87 16.02 -0.89
C GLU A 508 -11.31 16.43 -1.25
N MET A 509 -11.80 17.59 -0.80
CA MET A 509 -13.18 18.05 -1.06
C MET A 509 -13.23 19.38 -1.81
N PRO A 510 -12.67 19.45 -3.04
CA PRO A 510 -12.50 20.70 -3.78
C PRO A 510 -13.83 21.39 -4.11
N GLY A 511 -14.91 20.64 -4.34
CA GLY A 511 -16.24 21.20 -4.58
C GLY A 511 -16.75 22.02 -3.40
N LEU A 512 -16.77 21.42 -2.20
CA LEU A 512 -17.18 22.10 -0.98
C LEU A 512 -16.29 23.30 -0.66
N MET A 513 -14.97 23.15 -0.78
CA MET A 513 -14.03 24.24 -0.50
C MET A 513 -14.22 25.42 -1.47
N SER A 514 -14.49 25.13 -2.74
CA SER A 514 -14.77 26.15 -3.75
C SER A 514 -16.10 26.84 -3.50
N ILE A 515 -17.13 26.10 -3.10
CA ILE A 515 -18.44 26.67 -2.72
C ILE A 515 -18.31 27.58 -1.49
N ARG A 516 -17.59 27.14 -0.45
CA ARG A 516 -17.27 28.00 0.72
C ARG A 516 -16.65 29.31 0.26
N LYS A 517 -15.59 29.24 -0.54
CA LYS A 517 -14.89 30.43 -1.06
C LYS A 517 -15.78 31.32 -1.91
N LYS A 518 -16.60 30.73 -2.80
CA LYS A 518 -17.45 31.45 -3.76
C LYS A 518 -18.55 32.26 -3.07
N TYR A 519 -19.16 31.70 -2.01
CA TYR A 519 -20.33 32.30 -1.37
C TYR A 519 -20.08 32.86 0.04
N ALA A 520 -18.85 32.77 0.58
CA ALA A 520 -18.51 33.23 1.93
C ALA A 520 -18.93 34.68 2.19
N ASN A 521 -18.72 35.60 1.25
CA ASN A 521 -19.01 37.02 1.48
C ASN A 521 -20.51 37.33 1.53
N ASP A 522 -21.35 36.53 0.86
CA ASP A 522 -22.79 36.77 0.81
C ASP A 522 -23.55 36.11 1.95
N GLN A 523 -22.92 35.14 2.64
CA GLN A 523 -23.53 34.34 3.71
C GLN A 523 -24.95 33.88 3.32
N PRO A 524 -25.11 33.11 2.22
CA PRO A 524 -26.41 32.83 1.64
C PRO A 524 -27.33 32.01 2.55
N LEU A 525 -26.80 31.37 3.59
CA LEU A 525 -27.57 30.60 4.57
C LEU A 525 -27.70 31.32 5.92
N ALA A 526 -27.35 32.61 6.01
CA ALA A 526 -27.55 33.39 7.22
C ALA A 526 -29.02 33.37 7.68
N GLY A 527 -29.29 32.72 8.82
CA GLY A 527 -30.63 32.54 9.37
C GLY A 527 -31.32 31.23 9.01
N ALA A 528 -30.68 30.40 8.17
CA ALA A 528 -31.07 29.01 7.96
C ALA A 528 -30.82 28.20 9.24
N ARG A 529 -31.74 27.28 9.53
CA ARG A 529 -31.72 26.34 10.67
C ARG A 529 -31.97 24.95 10.11
N ILE A 530 -30.88 24.27 9.80
CA ILE A 530 -30.85 23.01 9.07
C ILE A 530 -30.78 21.87 10.07
N ALA A 531 -31.81 21.01 10.08
CA ALA A 531 -31.75 19.72 10.76
C ALA A 531 -31.25 18.67 9.77
N GLY A 532 -30.09 18.08 10.06
CA GLY A 532 -29.43 17.10 9.19
C GLY A 532 -29.54 15.68 9.73
N CYS A 533 -30.05 14.76 8.92
CA CYS A 533 -30.01 13.32 9.17
C CYS A 533 -29.26 12.63 8.03
N LEU A 534 -27.97 12.39 8.27
CA LEU A 534 -27.05 11.80 7.29
C LEU A 534 -25.90 11.16 8.06
N HIS A 535 -25.36 10.04 7.57
CA HIS A 535 -24.20 9.36 8.15
C HIS A 535 -23.16 10.33 8.75
N MET A 536 -22.93 10.26 10.06
CA MET A 536 -22.03 11.19 10.77
C MET A 536 -20.56 10.80 10.58
N THR A 537 -20.00 11.09 9.40
CA THR A 537 -18.61 10.78 9.02
C THR A 537 -17.72 12.03 8.96
N ILE A 538 -16.42 11.84 8.70
CA ILE A 538 -15.49 12.96 8.43
C ILE A 538 -15.93 13.78 7.21
N GLN A 539 -16.44 13.14 6.15
CA GLN A 539 -16.93 13.86 4.96
C GLN A 539 -18.12 14.75 5.34
N THR A 540 -19.04 14.23 6.15
CA THR A 540 -20.21 14.95 6.63
C THR A 540 -19.82 16.10 7.55
N ALA A 541 -18.76 15.94 8.34
CA ALA A 541 -18.19 17.04 9.13
C ALA A 541 -17.77 18.23 8.23
N VAL A 542 -17.17 17.98 7.07
CA VAL A 542 -16.83 19.04 6.10
C VAL A 542 -18.10 19.67 5.49
N LEU A 543 -19.15 18.89 5.23
CA LEU A 543 -20.46 19.42 4.82
C LEU A 543 -21.07 20.35 5.89
N ILE A 544 -21.12 19.91 7.15
CA ILE A 544 -21.65 20.67 8.29
C ILE A 544 -20.90 22.00 8.43
N GLU A 545 -19.57 21.96 8.39
CA GLU A 545 -18.76 23.18 8.49
C GLU A 545 -18.90 24.07 7.25
N THR A 546 -19.20 23.52 6.08
CA THR A 546 -19.54 24.31 4.88
C THR A 546 -20.85 25.07 5.07
N LEU A 547 -21.90 24.39 5.51
CA LEU A 547 -23.20 25.02 5.78
C LEU A 547 -23.05 26.12 6.84
N THR A 548 -22.31 25.83 7.92
CA THR A 548 -22.05 26.78 9.00
C THR A 548 -21.23 27.99 8.51
N ALA A 549 -20.18 27.77 7.70
CA ALA A 549 -19.37 28.84 7.12
C ALA A 549 -20.15 29.75 6.15
N LEU A 550 -21.26 29.25 5.58
CA LEU A 550 -22.18 30.02 4.74
C LEU A 550 -23.32 30.70 5.53
N GLY A 551 -23.30 30.59 6.86
CA GLY A 551 -24.19 31.31 7.77
C GLY A 551 -25.30 30.48 8.41
N ALA A 552 -25.39 29.17 8.10
CA ALA A 552 -26.41 28.30 8.67
C ALA A 552 -26.15 28.01 10.15
N GLU A 553 -27.23 27.86 10.90
CA GLU A 553 -27.24 27.12 12.16
C GLU A 553 -27.64 25.67 11.87
N VAL A 554 -26.89 24.71 12.43
CA VAL A 554 -27.02 23.30 12.08
C VAL A 554 -27.21 22.45 13.33
N THR A 555 -28.06 21.42 13.26
CA THR A 555 -28.12 20.30 14.22
C THR A 555 -28.03 18.99 13.42
N TRP A 556 -27.42 17.94 13.99
CA TRP A 556 -27.12 16.73 13.23
C TRP A 556 -27.35 15.42 13.96
N THR A 557 -27.76 14.41 13.19
CA THR A 557 -27.92 13.00 13.55
C THR A 557 -27.40 12.10 12.44
N SER A 558 -26.99 10.88 12.77
CA SER A 558 -26.73 9.85 11.76
C SER A 558 -28.06 9.30 11.20
N CYS A 559 -28.08 8.82 9.96
CA CYS A 559 -29.21 8.05 9.39
C CYS A 559 -29.02 6.52 9.49
N ASN A 560 -27.95 6.08 10.16
CA ASN A 560 -27.69 4.66 10.40
C ASN A 560 -26.91 4.43 11.69
N ILE A 561 -27.31 3.40 12.44
CA ILE A 561 -26.76 3.05 13.75
C ILE A 561 -25.28 2.63 13.74
N PHE A 562 -24.73 2.22 12.60
CA PHE A 562 -23.34 1.75 12.49
C PHE A 562 -22.42 2.65 11.65
N SER A 563 -22.94 3.72 11.05
CA SER A 563 -22.18 4.54 10.11
C SER A 563 -21.39 5.68 10.75
N THR A 564 -21.71 6.05 11.99
CA THR A 564 -21.03 7.15 12.67
C THR A 564 -19.54 6.86 12.82
N GLN A 565 -18.72 7.86 12.53
CA GLN A 565 -17.31 7.89 12.91
C GLN A 565 -17.20 8.76 14.16
N ASP A 566 -16.97 8.13 15.32
CA ASP A 566 -17.11 8.80 16.62
C ASP A 566 -16.16 10.00 16.78
N HIS A 567 -14.97 9.94 16.19
CA HIS A 567 -14.02 11.06 16.17
C HIS A 567 -14.52 12.24 15.33
N ALA A 568 -15.25 12.00 14.23
CA ALA A 568 -15.89 13.06 13.45
C ALA A 568 -17.02 13.73 14.26
N ALA A 569 -17.89 12.93 14.89
CA ALA A 569 -18.96 13.43 15.75
C ALA A 569 -18.40 14.27 16.91
N ALA A 570 -17.33 13.80 17.56
CA ALA A 570 -16.65 14.52 18.63
C ALA A 570 -16.07 15.86 18.16
N ALA A 571 -15.43 15.90 16.98
CA ALA A 571 -14.83 17.12 16.44
C ALA A 571 -15.89 18.19 16.12
N ILE A 572 -17.04 17.81 15.58
CA ILE A 572 -18.15 18.72 15.27
C ILE A 572 -18.85 19.19 16.55
N ALA A 573 -19.09 18.30 17.52
CA ALA A 573 -19.63 18.68 18.83
C ALA A 573 -18.71 19.67 19.57
N ALA A 574 -17.40 19.43 19.53
CA ALA A 574 -16.39 20.34 20.10
C ALA A 574 -16.32 21.69 19.38
N ALA A 575 -16.67 21.75 18.08
CA ALA A 575 -16.76 22.99 17.31
C ALA A 575 -18.04 23.81 17.60
N GLY A 576 -18.94 23.32 18.45
CA GLY A 576 -20.13 24.05 18.89
C GLY A 576 -21.43 23.69 18.16
N VAL A 577 -21.41 22.69 17.27
CA VAL A 577 -22.59 22.20 16.55
C VAL A 577 -23.22 21.04 17.31
N PRO A 578 -24.54 21.07 17.63
CA PRO A 578 -25.23 19.94 18.26
C PRO A 578 -25.21 18.68 17.39
N VAL A 579 -24.62 17.61 17.91
CA VAL A 579 -24.58 16.27 17.28
C VAL A 579 -25.12 15.23 18.25
N PHE A 580 -26.04 14.39 17.78
CA PHE A 580 -26.56 13.24 18.50
C PHE A 580 -26.32 11.99 17.64
N ALA A 581 -25.12 11.43 17.75
CA ALA A 581 -24.70 10.29 16.95
C ALA A 581 -23.51 9.55 17.59
N TRP A 582 -23.52 8.23 17.57
CA TRP A 582 -22.37 7.37 17.86
C TRP A 582 -22.45 6.03 17.11
N LYS A 583 -21.33 5.33 16.96
CA LYS A 583 -21.33 4.00 16.34
C LYS A 583 -21.87 2.96 17.31
N GLY A 584 -22.84 2.17 16.85
CA GLY A 584 -23.47 1.12 17.64
C GLY A 584 -24.67 1.59 18.45
N GLU A 585 -25.40 2.60 17.99
CA GLU A 585 -26.71 2.95 18.54
C GLU A 585 -27.67 1.76 18.52
N THR A 586 -28.55 1.69 19.51
CA THR A 586 -29.77 0.89 19.43
C THR A 586 -30.84 1.61 18.62
N GLU A 587 -31.84 0.90 18.12
CA GLU A 587 -32.98 1.52 17.42
C GLU A 587 -33.74 2.55 18.30
N GLU A 588 -33.81 2.33 19.61
CA GLU A 588 -34.41 3.28 20.55
C GLU A 588 -33.57 4.56 20.66
N GLU A 589 -32.24 4.42 20.74
CA GLU A 589 -31.31 5.55 20.77
C GLU A 589 -31.31 6.33 19.46
N TYR A 590 -31.37 5.65 18.31
CA TYR A 590 -31.49 6.26 16.99
C TYR A 590 -32.72 7.18 16.90
N ASN A 591 -33.89 6.66 17.27
CA ASN A 591 -35.13 7.44 17.28
C ASN A 591 -35.06 8.60 18.30
N TRP A 592 -34.44 8.38 19.45
CA TRP A 592 -34.20 9.44 20.43
C TRP A 592 -33.30 10.55 19.87
N CYS A 593 -32.22 10.19 19.17
CA CYS A 593 -31.31 11.14 18.51
C CYS A 593 -32.07 12.04 17.52
N LEU A 594 -32.92 11.43 16.67
CA LEU A 594 -33.78 12.17 15.74
C LEU A 594 -34.64 13.23 16.43
N GLU A 595 -35.22 12.91 17.60
CA GLU A 595 -36.04 13.87 18.34
C GLU A 595 -35.21 14.95 19.05
N GLN A 596 -34.02 14.61 19.57
CA GLN A 596 -33.18 15.58 20.27
C GLN A 596 -32.71 16.71 19.35
N GLN A 597 -32.39 16.40 18.09
CA GLN A 597 -31.90 17.42 17.15
C GLN A 597 -32.93 18.53 16.88
N LEU A 598 -34.23 18.18 16.93
CA LEU A 598 -35.34 19.10 16.64
C LEU A 598 -35.46 20.21 17.70
N VAL A 599 -34.93 19.99 18.90
CA VAL A 599 -35.00 20.92 20.05
C VAL A 599 -33.62 21.45 20.47
N ALA A 600 -32.60 21.23 19.64
CA ALA A 600 -31.21 21.59 19.92
C ALA A 600 -30.77 22.94 19.33
N PHE A 601 -31.57 23.57 18.47
CA PHE A 601 -31.32 24.93 17.98
C PHE A 601 -31.30 25.95 19.13
N LYS A 602 -30.51 27.01 18.95
CA LYS A 602 -30.37 28.16 19.84
C LYS A 602 -31.73 28.82 20.05
N ASP A 603 -31.93 29.30 21.28
CA ASP A 603 -33.15 29.98 21.73
C ASP A 603 -34.45 29.16 21.55
N GLY A 604 -34.36 27.85 21.33
CA GLY A 604 -35.52 26.99 21.11
C GLY A 604 -36.24 27.24 19.78
N LYS A 605 -35.56 27.80 18.78
CA LYS A 605 -36.11 28.00 17.44
C LYS A 605 -36.36 26.66 16.74
N LYS A 606 -37.33 26.64 15.81
CA LYS A 606 -37.63 25.46 14.99
C LYS A 606 -36.76 25.42 13.74
N LEU A 607 -36.52 24.23 13.21
CA LEU A 607 -35.93 24.06 11.88
C LEU A 607 -36.70 24.86 10.83
N ASN A 608 -36.02 25.28 9.79
CA ASN A 608 -36.64 25.80 8.59
C ASN A 608 -36.10 25.15 7.30
N LEU A 609 -35.18 24.20 7.42
CA LEU A 609 -34.68 23.36 6.34
C LEU A 609 -34.39 21.97 6.89
N ILE A 610 -34.54 20.96 6.03
CA ILE A 610 -34.15 19.58 6.32
C ILE A 610 -33.12 19.16 5.26
N LEU A 611 -32.05 18.50 5.71
CA LEU A 611 -31.11 17.78 4.86
C LEU A 611 -31.18 16.31 5.30
N ASP A 612 -31.54 15.43 4.38
CA ASP A 612 -31.90 14.05 4.70
C ASP A 612 -31.20 13.04 3.78
N ASP A 613 -30.97 11.86 4.33
CA ASP A 613 -30.44 10.68 3.67
C ASP A 613 -31.26 9.47 4.13
N GLY A 614 -32.15 9.00 3.27
CA GLY A 614 -33.04 7.87 3.52
C GLY A 614 -34.49 8.25 3.83
N GLY A 615 -34.70 9.50 4.24
CA GLY A 615 -36.03 10.08 4.47
C GLY A 615 -36.59 9.86 5.87
N ASP A 616 -35.79 9.39 6.83
CA ASP A 616 -36.25 9.07 8.20
C ASP A 616 -36.63 10.33 8.98
N LEU A 617 -35.80 11.37 8.92
CA LEU A 617 -36.10 12.65 9.56
C LEU A 617 -37.31 13.31 8.90
N THR A 618 -37.37 13.28 7.57
CA THR A 618 -38.51 13.77 6.80
C THR A 618 -39.79 13.05 7.19
N ALA A 619 -39.77 11.73 7.28
CA ALA A 619 -40.93 10.92 7.68
C ALA A 619 -41.37 11.23 9.11
N LEU A 620 -40.44 11.33 10.06
CA LEU A 620 -40.71 11.67 11.44
C LEU A 620 -41.38 13.05 11.55
N VAL A 621 -40.80 14.07 10.92
CA VAL A 621 -41.32 15.45 11.01
C VAL A 621 -42.66 15.59 10.29
N HIS A 622 -42.84 14.98 9.13
CA HIS A 622 -44.13 15.04 8.41
C HIS A 622 -45.26 14.33 9.13
N SER A 623 -44.97 13.24 9.85
CA SER A 623 -45.99 12.42 10.51
C SER A 623 -46.27 12.86 11.95
N LYS A 624 -45.23 13.13 12.74
CA LYS A 624 -45.33 13.37 14.18
C LYS A 624 -45.26 14.85 14.56
N TYR A 625 -44.54 15.66 13.79
CA TYR A 625 -44.33 17.10 14.07
C TYR A 625 -44.64 18.02 12.87
N PRO A 626 -45.79 17.84 12.17
CA PRO A 626 -46.08 18.61 10.95
C PRO A 626 -46.15 20.12 11.18
N GLU A 627 -46.39 20.57 12.42
CA GLU A 627 -46.37 21.98 12.81
C GLU A 627 -44.98 22.63 12.74
N MET A 628 -43.90 21.83 12.68
CA MET A 628 -42.54 22.34 12.43
C MET A 628 -42.31 22.71 10.97
N LEU A 629 -43.13 22.22 10.04
CA LEU A 629 -42.97 22.45 8.60
C LEU A 629 -43.64 23.72 8.08
N LYS A 630 -44.40 24.44 8.92
CA LYS A 630 -45.15 25.65 8.51
C LYS A 630 -44.25 26.75 7.92
N ASP A 631 -43.07 26.93 8.50
CA ASP A 631 -42.07 27.92 8.08
C ASP A 631 -40.82 27.25 7.49
N CYS A 632 -40.94 25.98 7.08
CA CYS A 632 -39.86 25.22 6.47
C CYS A 632 -39.81 25.49 4.96
N TYR A 633 -38.63 25.84 4.46
CA TYR A 633 -38.36 26.15 3.07
C TYR A 633 -38.30 24.89 2.20
N GLY A 634 -37.96 23.73 2.78
CA GLY A 634 -37.94 22.47 2.05
C GLY A 634 -37.01 21.40 2.62
N VAL A 635 -36.89 20.32 1.86
CA VAL A 635 -36.03 19.14 2.13
C VAL A 635 -35.05 18.97 0.97
N SER A 636 -33.78 18.69 1.23
CA SER A 636 -32.89 18.08 0.23
C SER A 636 -32.58 16.64 0.61
N GLU A 637 -32.86 15.69 -0.29
CA GLU A 637 -32.74 14.26 -0.04
C GLU A 637 -31.71 13.60 -0.96
N GLU A 638 -30.77 12.89 -0.36
CA GLU A 638 -29.58 12.36 -1.03
C GLU A 638 -29.78 11.03 -1.75
N THR A 639 -30.72 10.19 -1.30
CA THR A 639 -30.75 8.78 -1.68
C THR A 639 -31.93 8.40 -2.55
N THR A 640 -31.74 7.40 -3.42
CA THR A 640 -32.81 6.79 -4.21
C THR A 640 -34.00 6.36 -3.34
N THR A 641 -33.73 5.83 -2.16
CA THR A 641 -34.76 5.34 -1.23
C THR A 641 -35.58 6.46 -0.62
N GLY A 642 -34.93 7.49 -0.06
CA GLY A 642 -35.64 8.66 0.47
C GLY A 642 -36.40 9.41 -0.61
N VAL A 643 -35.85 9.52 -1.82
CA VAL A 643 -36.54 10.10 -2.99
C VAL A 643 -37.80 9.31 -3.34
N HIS A 644 -37.74 7.97 -3.33
CA HIS A 644 -38.93 7.14 -3.53
C HIS A 644 -40.00 7.39 -2.45
N HIS A 645 -39.59 7.59 -1.19
CA HIS A 645 -40.50 7.99 -0.11
C HIS A 645 -41.13 9.36 -0.36
N LEU A 646 -40.37 10.35 -0.83
CA LEU A 646 -40.88 11.67 -1.21
C LEU A 646 -41.92 11.58 -2.33
N TYR A 647 -41.64 10.84 -3.40
CA TYR A 647 -42.61 10.63 -4.49
C TYR A 647 -43.87 9.90 -4.03
N ARG A 648 -43.74 8.92 -3.12
CA ARG A 648 -44.89 8.26 -2.49
C ARG A 648 -45.73 9.27 -1.70
N MET A 649 -45.10 10.09 -0.86
CA MET A 649 -45.77 11.13 -0.10
C MET A 649 -46.44 12.17 -1.00
N LEU A 650 -45.81 12.55 -2.11
CA LEU A 650 -46.40 13.45 -3.10
C LEU A 650 -47.66 12.84 -3.75
N LYS A 651 -47.57 11.57 -4.19
CA LYS A 651 -48.71 10.83 -4.76
C LYS A 651 -49.86 10.68 -3.77
N GLU A 652 -49.54 10.46 -2.49
CA GLU A 652 -50.51 10.37 -1.40
C GLU A 652 -50.99 11.73 -0.89
N LYS A 653 -50.48 12.85 -1.43
CA LYS A 653 -50.75 14.23 -0.99
C LYS A 653 -50.41 14.47 0.50
N LYS A 654 -49.39 13.78 1.00
CA LYS A 654 -48.85 13.90 2.36
C LYS A 654 -47.55 14.68 2.43
N LEU A 655 -46.91 14.96 1.29
CA LEU A 655 -45.75 15.85 1.25
C LEU A 655 -46.22 17.28 1.59
N LEU A 656 -45.53 17.95 2.52
CA LEU A 656 -45.96 19.25 3.06
C LEU A 656 -45.08 20.42 2.61
N VAL A 657 -43.86 20.14 2.15
CA VAL A 657 -42.87 21.15 1.73
C VAL A 657 -42.26 20.73 0.38
N PRO A 658 -41.73 21.66 -0.43
CA PRO A 658 -40.98 21.31 -1.62
C PRO A 658 -39.72 20.50 -1.25
N SER A 659 -39.31 19.60 -2.13
CA SER A 659 -38.15 18.74 -1.91
C SER A 659 -37.26 18.68 -3.13
N ILE A 660 -35.95 18.76 -2.91
CA ILE A 660 -34.92 18.56 -3.93
C ILE A 660 -34.41 17.13 -3.84
N ASN A 661 -34.62 16.39 -4.90
CA ASN A 661 -33.98 15.13 -5.20
C ASN A 661 -32.54 15.40 -5.63
N VAL A 662 -31.63 15.30 -4.66
CA VAL A 662 -30.18 15.42 -4.88
C VAL A 662 -29.63 14.14 -5.50
N ASN A 663 -30.24 13.00 -5.22
CA ASN A 663 -29.82 11.70 -5.77
C ASN A 663 -29.69 11.72 -7.29
N ASP A 664 -30.68 12.31 -7.98
CA ASP A 664 -30.78 12.27 -9.44
C ASP A 664 -29.98 13.38 -10.15
N SER A 665 -29.21 14.20 -9.40
CA SER A 665 -28.09 14.92 -10.02
C SER A 665 -27.13 13.91 -10.64
N VAL A 666 -26.60 14.22 -11.82
CA VAL A 666 -25.61 13.41 -12.53
C VAL A 666 -24.36 13.25 -11.68
N THR A 667 -23.86 14.36 -11.13
CA THR A 667 -22.68 14.39 -10.27
C THR A 667 -22.87 13.71 -8.91
N LYS A 668 -24.11 13.35 -8.56
CA LYS A 668 -24.41 12.48 -7.42
C LYS A 668 -24.55 11.03 -7.89
N SER A 669 -25.64 10.69 -8.57
CA SER A 669 -25.98 9.30 -8.95
C SER A 669 -24.84 8.56 -9.66
N LYS A 670 -24.12 9.21 -10.58
CA LYS A 670 -23.06 8.57 -11.38
C LYS A 670 -21.66 8.67 -10.82
N PHE A 671 -21.50 9.33 -9.68
CA PHE A 671 -20.22 9.40 -8.99
C PHE A 671 -20.30 8.66 -7.67
N ASP A 672 -21.18 9.09 -6.78
CA ASP A 672 -21.39 8.51 -5.45
C ASP A 672 -21.80 7.04 -5.55
N ASN A 673 -22.98 6.78 -6.13
CA ASN A 673 -23.53 5.43 -6.15
C ASN A 673 -22.66 4.47 -6.99
N LEU A 674 -21.95 4.98 -8.00
CA LEU A 674 -21.11 4.16 -8.89
C LEU A 674 -19.67 4.04 -8.38
N TYR A 675 -18.92 5.13 -8.35
CA TYR A 675 -17.49 5.13 -8.00
C TYR A 675 -17.27 5.01 -6.49
N GLY A 676 -18.13 5.61 -5.66
CA GLY A 676 -18.07 5.46 -4.21
C GLY A 676 -18.26 4.00 -3.77
N CYS A 677 -19.25 3.31 -4.33
CA CYS A 677 -19.45 1.88 -4.07
C CYS A 677 -18.34 1.01 -4.68
N ARG A 678 -17.76 1.43 -5.82
CA ARG A 678 -16.62 0.74 -6.43
C ARG A 678 -15.39 0.73 -5.51
N GLU A 679 -15.11 1.82 -4.83
CA GLU A 679 -13.99 1.90 -3.88
C GLU A 679 -14.32 1.20 -2.55
N SER A 680 -15.49 1.49 -1.99
CA SER A 680 -15.78 1.19 -0.58
C SER A 680 -16.35 -0.21 -0.31
N LEU A 681 -16.94 -0.89 -1.29
CA LEU A 681 -17.44 -2.27 -1.11
C LEU A 681 -16.31 -3.23 -0.71
N ILE A 682 -15.23 -3.23 -1.50
CA ILE A 682 -14.10 -4.14 -1.27
C ILE A 682 -13.44 -3.82 0.06
N ASP A 683 -13.31 -2.53 0.41
CA ASP A 683 -12.78 -2.10 1.70
C ASP A 683 -13.60 -2.67 2.86
N GLY A 684 -14.93 -2.54 2.82
CA GLY A 684 -15.83 -3.13 3.83
C GLY A 684 -15.67 -4.65 3.97
N ILE A 685 -15.64 -5.38 2.85
CA ILE A 685 -15.46 -6.85 2.86
C ILE A 685 -14.07 -7.21 3.41
N LYS A 686 -13.02 -6.49 3.00
CA LYS A 686 -11.63 -6.76 3.38
C LYS A 686 -11.41 -6.49 4.86
N ARG A 687 -11.78 -5.32 5.38
CA ARG A 687 -11.66 -5.03 6.83
C ARG A 687 -12.46 -6.00 7.67
N ALA A 688 -13.60 -6.47 7.18
CA ALA A 688 -14.41 -7.45 7.89
C ALA A 688 -13.78 -8.86 7.92
N THR A 689 -13.22 -9.33 6.81
CA THR A 689 -12.95 -10.78 6.62
C THR A 689 -11.55 -11.14 6.16
N ASP A 690 -10.76 -10.18 5.68
CA ASP A 690 -9.45 -10.37 5.03
C ASP A 690 -9.44 -11.39 3.88
N VAL A 691 -10.63 -11.74 3.37
CA VAL A 691 -10.82 -12.84 2.42
C VAL A 691 -10.14 -12.53 1.08
N MET A 692 -9.54 -13.54 0.46
CA MET A 692 -9.09 -13.43 -0.94
C MET A 692 -10.29 -13.32 -1.88
N ILE A 693 -10.34 -12.27 -2.71
CA ILE A 693 -11.42 -12.03 -3.68
C ILE A 693 -11.13 -12.75 -5.00
N ALA A 694 -9.88 -12.74 -5.45
CA ALA A 694 -9.45 -13.36 -6.70
C ALA A 694 -9.81 -14.86 -6.75
N GLY A 695 -10.38 -15.28 -7.87
CA GLY A 695 -10.81 -16.67 -8.11
C GLY A 695 -12.13 -17.06 -7.44
N LYS A 696 -12.72 -16.22 -6.57
CA LYS A 696 -14.05 -16.48 -6.00
C LYS A 696 -15.17 -16.12 -6.97
N ILE A 697 -16.30 -16.79 -6.83
CA ILE A 697 -17.55 -16.43 -7.48
C ILE A 697 -18.28 -15.47 -6.54
N ALA A 698 -18.50 -14.25 -7.01
CA ALA A 698 -19.27 -13.24 -6.29
C ALA A 698 -20.57 -12.97 -7.03
N VAL A 699 -21.70 -12.92 -6.33
CA VAL A 699 -22.98 -12.51 -6.91
C VAL A 699 -23.33 -11.11 -6.43
N VAL A 700 -23.68 -10.25 -7.38
CA VAL A 700 -24.22 -8.91 -7.13
C VAL A 700 -25.69 -8.91 -7.55
N ALA A 701 -26.57 -8.67 -6.58
CA ALA A 701 -28.00 -8.58 -6.84
C ALA A 701 -28.41 -7.14 -7.09
N GLY A 702 -28.92 -6.87 -8.29
CA GLY A 702 -29.16 -5.52 -8.82
C GLY A 702 -27.99 -5.05 -9.68
N PHE A 703 -28.28 -4.38 -10.80
CA PHE A 703 -27.27 -3.79 -11.67
C PHE A 703 -27.63 -2.34 -12.05
N GLY A 704 -28.22 -1.63 -11.08
CA GLY A 704 -28.26 -0.16 -11.05
C GLY A 704 -26.87 0.44 -10.83
N ASP A 705 -26.79 1.70 -10.39
CA ASP A 705 -25.49 2.38 -10.26
C ASP A 705 -24.59 1.77 -9.19
N VAL A 706 -25.18 1.44 -8.03
CA VAL A 706 -24.50 0.69 -6.95
C VAL A 706 -24.02 -0.66 -7.47
N GLY A 707 -24.92 -1.47 -8.06
CA GLY A 707 -24.59 -2.78 -8.60
C GLY A 707 -23.48 -2.75 -9.66
N LYS A 708 -23.48 -1.75 -10.55
CA LYS A 708 -22.42 -1.53 -11.54
C LYS A 708 -21.07 -1.27 -10.85
N GLY A 709 -21.04 -0.40 -9.84
CA GLY A 709 -19.82 -0.08 -9.08
C GLY A 709 -19.26 -1.31 -8.36
N CYS A 710 -20.13 -2.04 -7.67
CA CYS A 710 -19.81 -3.26 -6.95
C CYS A 710 -19.27 -4.36 -7.87
N ALA A 711 -19.91 -4.58 -9.02
CA ALA A 711 -19.49 -5.59 -9.99
C ALA A 711 -18.09 -5.28 -10.56
N LEU A 712 -17.84 -4.01 -10.91
CA LEU A 712 -16.53 -3.57 -11.41
C LEU A 712 -15.44 -3.74 -10.34
N ALA A 713 -15.73 -3.44 -9.08
CA ALA A 713 -14.77 -3.58 -7.99
C ALA A 713 -14.37 -5.04 -7.74
N LEU A 714 -15.36 -5.93 -7.68
CA LEU A 714 -15.15 -7.38 -7.50
C LEU A 714 -14.38 -7.97 -8.68
N GLN A 715 -14.73 -7.59 -9.92
CA GLN A 715 -14.03 -8.03 -11.12
C GLN A 715 -12.59 -7.51 -11.16
N GLY A 716 -12.36 -6.24 -10.80
CA GLY A 716 -11.02 -5.65 -10.72
C GLY A 716 -10.11 -6.36 -9.70
N MET A 717 -10.69 -6.97 -8.67
CA MET A 717 -10.00 -7.80 -7.69
C MET A 717 -9.92 -9.30 -8.09
N GLY A 718 -10.28 -9.64 -9.33
CA GLY A 718 -10.16 -10.99 -9.90
C GLY A 718 -11.29 -11.96 -9.57
N ALA A 719 -12.44 -11.49 -9.06
CA ALA A 719 -13.61 -12.35 -8.86
C ALA A 719 -14.32 -12.67 -10.18
N ARG A 720 -14.94 -13.85 -10.26
CA ARG A 720 -15.92 -14.19 -11.30
C ARG A 720 -17.29 -13.68 -10.85
N VAL A 721 -17.71 -12.55 -11.41
CA VAL A 721 -18.94 -11.87 -10.98
C VAL A 721 -20.17 -12.39 -11.73
N LEU A 722 -21.20 -12.77 -10.97
CA LEU A 722 -22.53 -13.11 -11.44
C LEU A 722 -23.49 -11.97 -11.10
N ILE A 723 -24.40 -11.64 -12.01
CA ILE A 723 -25.40 -10.60 -11.81
C ILE A 723 -26.80 -11.21 -11.75
N THR A 724 -27.63 -10.74 -10.83
CA THR A 724 -29.07 -11.00 -10.86
C THR A 724 -29.82 -9.70 -11.08
N GLU A 725 -30.73 -9.65 -12.05
CA GLU A 725 -31.53 -8.46 -12.35
C GLU A 725 -32.96 -8.83 -12.74
N VAL A 726 -33.87 -7.92 -12.42
CA VAL A 726 -35.27 -7.93 -12.86
C VAL A 726 -35.49 -6.96 -14.01
N ASP A 727 -34.70 -5.88 -14.10
CA ASP A 727 -34.77 -4.93 -15.21
C ASP A 727 -33.98 -5.48 -16.43
N PRO A 728 -34.64 -5.70 -17.58
CA PRO A 728 -33.98 -6.24 -18.77
C PRO A 728 -32.93 -5.30 -19.38
N ILE A 729 -33.05 -3.98 -19.19
CA ILE A 729 -32.07 -3.00 -19.67
C ILE A 729 -30.79 -3.12 -18.86
N ASN A 730 -30.89 -3.15 -17.53
CA ASN A 730 -29.72 -3.33 -16.66
C ASN A 730 -29.10 -4.72 -16.84
N ALA A 731 -29.92 -5.77 -16.99
CA ALA A 731 -29.44 -7.11 -17.30
C ALA A 731 -28.67 -7.15 -18.63
N LEU A 732 -29.19 -6.50 -19.68
CA LEU A 732 -28.49 -6.40 -20.96
C LEU A 732 -27.18 -5.63 -20.82
N GLN A 733 -27.14 -4.53 -20.07
CA GLN A 733 -25.90 -3.81 -19.76
C GLN A 733 -24.86 -4.71 -19.07
N ALA A 734 -25.28 -5.51 -18.08
CA ALA A 734 -24.40 -6.46 -17.40
C ALA A 734 -23.82 -7.50 -18.38
N ALA A 735 -24.67 -8.07 -19.24
CA ALA A 735 -24.24 -9.03 -20.25
C ALA A 735 -23.26 -8.40 -21.27
N MET A 736 -23.51 -7.15 -21.70
CA MET A 736 -22.62 -6.42 -22.61
C MET A 736 -21.29 -6.02 -21.96
N ALA A 737 -21.26 -5.87 -20.62
CA ALA A 737 -20.02 -5.69 -19.86
C ALA A 737 -19.26 -7.00 -19.58
N GLY A 738 -19.75 -8.14 -20.08
CA GLY A 738 -19.11 -9.45 -19.93
C GLY A 738 -19.47 -10.21 -18.66
N PHE A 739 -20.45 -9.74 -17.88
CA PHE A 739 -20.92 -10.45 -16.70
C PHE A 739 -21.95 -11.53 -17.07
N GLN A 740 -21.90 -12.67 -16.37
CA GLN A 740 -22.94 -13.67 -16.50
C GLN A 740 -24.18 -13.23 -15.71
N VAL A 741 -25.30 -13.05 -16.41
CA VAL A 741 -26.61 -12.80 -15.79
C VAL A 741 -27.29 -14.13 -15.48
N THR A 742 -27.74 -14.31 -14.23
CA THR A 742 -28.39 -15.54 -13.76
C THR A 742 -29.44 -15.21 -12.68
N THR A 743 -30.14 -16.22 -12.16
CA THR A 743 -31.05 -16.07 -11.02
C THR A 743 -30.34 -16.33 -9.70
N MET A 744 -30.83 -15.75 -8.60
CA MET A 744 -30.26 -15.96 -7.27
C MET A 744 -30.28 -17.44 -6.86
N ASP A 745 -31.36 -18.17 -7.18
CA ASP A 745 -31.46 -19.61 -6.92
C ASP A 745 -30.32 -20.42 -7.56
N LYS A 746 -29.86 -20.04 -8.75
CA LYS A 746 -28.74 -20.69 -9.45
C LYS A 746 -27.37 -20.22 -8.94
N ALA A 747 -27.28 -18.99 -8.46
CA ALA A 747 -26.04 -18.43 -7.92
C ALA A 747 -25.76 -18.96 -6.49
N ALA A 748 -26.80 -19.18 -5.69
CA ALA A 748 -26.70 -19.50 -4.27
C ALA A 748 -25.83 -20.73 -3.97
N SER A 749 -25.90 -21.78 -4.78
CA SER A 749 -25.13 -23.01 -4.52
C SER A 749 -23.64 -22.96 -4.94
N GLN A 750 -23.20 -21.90 -5.61
CA GLN A 750 -21.84 -21.80 -6.17
C GLN A 750 -21.07 -20.54 -5.74
N ALA A 751 -21.76 -19.44 -5.45
CA ALA A 751 -21.12 -18.19 -5.05
C ALA A 751 -20.62 -18.26 -3.61
N GLN A 752 -19.49 -17.60 -3.33
CA GLN A 752 -18.91 -17.47 -1.99
C GLN A 752 -19.07 -16.07 -1.41
N ILE A 753 -19.42 -15.07 -2.24
CA ILE A 753 -19.66 -13.70 -1.81
C ILE A 753 -21.00 -13.26 -2.41
N PHE A 754 -21.88 -12.72 -1.57
CA PHE A 754 -23.21 -12.23 -1.94
C PHE A 754 -23.34 -10.78 -1.53
N VAL A 755 -23.58 -9.90 -2.51
CA VAL A 755 -23.75 -8.47 -2.32
C VAL A 755 -25.12 -8.04 -2.83
N THR A 756 -25.97 -7.50 -1.96
CA THR A 756 -27.28 -6.94 -2.35
C THR A 756 -27.18 -5.43 -2.59
N THR A 757 -27.73 -4.96 -3.70
CA THR A 757 -27.61 -3.58 -4.22
C THR A 757 -28.92 -3.02 -4.78
N THR A 758 -30.07 -3.58 -4.38
CA THR A 758 -31.34 -3.43 -5.11
C THR A 758 -32.22 -2.29 -4.61
N GLY A 759 -32.08 -1.89 -3.34
CA GLY A 759 -33.06 -1.04 -2.66
C GLY A 759 -34.43 -1.73 -2.49
N CYS A 760 -34.50 -3.05 -2.67
CA CYS A 760 -35.71 -3.86 -2.57
C CYS A 760 -35.64 -4.80 -1.35
N ARG A 761 -36.73 -5.50 -1.05
CA ARG A 761 -36.83 -6.41 0.10
C ARG A 761 -36.72 -7.87 -0.32
N ASP A 762 -36.29 -8.72 0.62
CA ASP A 762 -36.34 -10.19 0.51
C ASP A 762 -35.57 -10.74 -0.72
N ILE A 763 -34.39 -10.18 -1.01
CA ILE A 763 -33.51 -10.64 -2.10
C ILE A 763 -32.78 -11.92 -1.71
N LEU A 764 -32.28 -11.99 -0.47
CA LEU A 764 -31.71 -13.19 0.14
C LEU A 764 -32.64 -13.72 1.23
N VAL A 765 -33.17 -14.93 1.01
CA VAL A 765 -34.19 -15.56 1.88
C VAL A 765 -33.79 -16.99 2.22
N ALA A 766 -34.57 -17.64 3.11
CA ALA A 766 -34.39 -19.01 3.59
C ALA A 766 -33.75 -20.00 2.60
N ARG A 767 -34.39 -20.22 1.44
CA ARG A 767 -33.93 -21.19 0.43
C ARG A 767 -32.54 -20.87 -0.15
N HIS A 768 -32.14 -19.60 -0.18
CA HIS A 768 -30.81 -19.19 -0.64
C HIS A 768 -29.77 -19.52 0.42
N PHE A 769 -30.02 -19.18 1.69
CA PHE A 769 -29.12 -19.50 2.81
C PHE A 769 -28.89 -21.01 2.94
N GLU A 770 -29.94 -21.80 2.74
CA GLU A 770 -29.84 -23.26 2.73
C GLU A 770 -29.07 -23.82 1.53
N ALA A 771 -28.89 -23.06 0.44
CA ALA A 771 -28.11 -23.48 -0.71
C ALA A 771 -26.63 -23.06 -0.61
N MET A 772 -26.33 -21.99 0.13
CA MET A 772 -24.99 -21.38 0.22
C MET A 772 -23.87 -22.34 0.63
N PRO A 773 -22.67 -22.26 0.03
CA PRO A 773 -21.52 -23.03 0.48
C PRO A 773 -21.10 -22.62 1.89
N ASN A 774 -20.33 -23.48 2.56
CA ASN A 774 -19.82 -23.19 3.89
C ASN A 774 -18.94 -21.92 3.88
N ASP A 775 -19.16 -21.06 4.86
CA ASP A 775 -18.49 -19.76 5.04
C ASP A 775 -18.71 -18.79 3.86
N ALA A 776 -19.87 -18.88 3.21
CA ALA A 776 -20.31 -17.84 2.29
C ALA A 776 -20.45 -16.49 3.02
N ILE A 777 -19.89 -15.44 2.41
CA ILE A 777 -19.97 -14.07 2.91
C ILE A 777 -21.22 -13.41 2.33
N VAL A 778 -22.06 -12.86 3.19
CA VAL A 778 -23.30 -12.18 2.84
C VAL A 778 -23.24 -10.75 3.37
N CYS A 779 -23.42 -9.79 2.48
CA CYS A 779 -23.46 -8.39 2.84
C CYS A 779 -24.43 -7.60 1.96
N ASN A 780 -24.80 -6.43 2.45
CA ASN A 780 -25.68 -5.49 1.79
C ASN A 780 -24.97 -4.14 1.66
N ILE A 781 -25.13 -3.49 0.52
CA ILE A 781 -24.66 -2.12 0.29
C ILE A 781 -25.79 -1.25 -0.30
N GLY A 782 -27.01 -1.78 -0.40
CA GLY A 782 -28.22 -0.97 -0.53
C GLY A 782 -28.62 -0.35 0.81
N HIS A 783 -29.68 0.46 0.81
CA HIS A 783 -29.94 1.43 1.89
C HIS A 783 -30.46 0.81 3.22
N PHE A 784 -31.37 -0.17 3.19
CA PHE A 784 -31.96 -0.77 4.40
C PHE A 784 -31.52 -2.22 4.61
N ASP A 785 -31.70 -2.74 5.84
CA ASP A 785 -31.34 -4.12 6.23
C ASP A 785 -32.34 -5.20 5.77
N ILE A 786 -33.37 -4.83 5.02
CA ILE A 786 -34.44 -5.73 4.55
C ILE A 786 -34.15 -6.43 3.22
N GLU A 787 -33.03 -6.12 2.56
CA GLU A 787 -32.62 -6.88 1.35
C GLU A 787 -32.30 -8.34 1.71
N ILE A 788 -31.87 -8.58 2.95
CA ILE A 788 -31.47 -9.87 3.49
C ILE A 788 -32.44 -10.23 4.62
N ASP A 789 -33.01 -11.44 4.59
CA ASP A 789 -33.87 -11.93 5.67
C ASP A 789 -33.04 -12.37 6.90
N VAL A 790 -32.44 -11.38 7.58
CA VAL A 790 -31.61 -11.57 8.78
C VAL A 790 -32.45 -12.09 9.95
N ALA A 791 -33.73 -11.73 10.02
CA ALA A 791 -34.67 -12.23 11.02
C ALA A 791 -34.81 -13.75 10.93
N TRP A 792 -35.00 -14.28 9.71
CA TRP A 792 -35.01 -15.72 9.50
C TRP A 792 -33.66 -16.36 9.83
N LEU A 793 -32.54 -15.74 9.45
CA LEU A 793 -31.20 -16.26 9.74
C LEU A 793 -30.96 -16.41 11.26
N LYS A 794 -31.29 -15.37 12.05
CA LYS A 794 -31.21 -15.37 13.51
C LYS A 794 -32.13 -16.43 14.14
N ALA A 795 -33.34 -16.60 13.62
CA ALA A 795 -34.32 -17.56 14.14
C ALA A 795 -33.99 -19.03 13.83
N ASN A 796 -33.26 -19.31 12.75
CA ASN A 796 -33.03 -20.68 12.24
C ASN A 796 -31.58 -21.17 12.38
N ALA A 797 -30.66 -20.31 12.80
CA ALA A 797 -29.29 -20.74 13.13
C ALA A 797 -29.26 -21.57 14.42
N LYS A 798 -28.46 -22.63 14.43
CA LYS A 798 -28.18 -23.45 15.63
C LYS A 798 -27.40 -22.67 16.68
N SER A 799 -26.49 -21.81 16.22
CA SER A 799 -25.73 -20.89 17.06
C SER A 799 -25.21 -19.74 16.22
N VAL A 800 -24.96 -18.60 16.88
CA VAL A 800 -24.33 -17.42 16.29
C VAL A 800 -23.04 -17.17 17.04
N GLN A 801 -21.95 -17.02 16.31
CA GLN A 801 -20.66 -16.62 16.85
C GLN A 801 -20.32 -15.24 16.34
N ASN A 802 -20.30 -14.25 17.23
CA ASN A 802 -19.71 -12.96 16.91
C ASN A 802 -18.19 -13.13 16.81
N ILE A 803 -17.61 -12.84 15.65
CA ILE A 803 -16.17 -12.93 15.40
C ILE A 803 -15.48 -11.65 15.89
N LYS A 804 -16.06 -10.52 15.52
CA LYS A 804 -15.72 -9.16 15.94
C LYS A 804 -16.92 -8.24 15.67
N PRO A 805 -16.91 -6.97 16.11
CA PRO A 805 -18.00 -6.05 15.79
C PRO A 805 -18.35 -6.06 14.30
N GLN A 806 -19.65 -6.18 14.00
CA GLN A 806 -20.21 -6.22 12.65
C GLN A 806 -19.79 -7.45 11.79
N VAL A 807 -19.26 -8.51 12.40
CA VAL A 807 -18.95 -9.78 11.71
C VAL A 807 -19.46 -10.96 12.52
N ASP A 808 -20.53 -11.58 12.02
CA ASP A 808 -21.22 -12.68 12.69
C ASP A 808 -21.23 -13.94 11.84
N ARG A 809 -20.92 -15.08 12.46
CA ARG A 809 -20.88 -16.39 11.82
C ARG A 809 -22.03 -17.26 12.33
N PHE A 810 -22.97 -17.57 11.45
CA PHE A 810 -24.18 -18.32 11.74
C PHE A 810 -24.01 -19.79 11.38
N LEU A 811 -24.12 -20.70 12.35
CA LEU A 811 -24.13 -22.16 12.11
C LEU A 811 -25.54 -22.60 11.71
N MET A 812 -25.71 -23.09 10.49
CA MET A 812 -27.01 -23.53 9.96
C MET A 812 -27.31 -24.98 10.34
N ALA A 813 -28.59 -25.39 10.22
CA ALA A 813 -29.02 -26.75 10.49
C ALA A 813 -28.22 -27.81 9.71
N SER A 814 -27.82 -27.48 8.48
CA SER A 814 -26.99 -28.31 7.60
C SER A 814 -25.55 -28.55 8.07
N GLY A 815 -25.07 -27.81 9.09
CA GLY A 815 -23.68 -27.86 9.54
C GLY A 815 -22.75 -26.88 8.82
N ARG A 816 -23.22 -26.21 7.76
CA ARG A 816 -22.51 -25.12 7.08
C ARG A 816 -22.69 -23.79 7.82
N HIS A 817 -21.74 -22.89 7.62
CA HIS A 817 -21.77 -21.55 8.18
C HIS A 817 -22.06 -20.48 7.13
N ILE A 818 -22.65 -19.37 7.56
CA ILE A 818 -22.80 -18.13 6.80
C ILE A 818 -22.13 -17.01 7.59
N ILE A 819 -21.32 -16.19 6.93
CA ILE A 819 -20.71 -14.99 7.50
C ILE A 819 -21.54 -13.79 7.08
N LEU A 820 -22.26 -13.17 8.01
CA LEU A 820 -23.05 -11.97 7.77
C LEU A 820 -22.24 -10.74 8.21
N LEU A 821 -22.19 -9.74 7.34
CA LEU A 821 -21.53 -8.48 7.62
C LEU A 821 -22.54 -7.39 8.02
N ALA A 822 -22.16 -6.59 9.01
CA ALA A 822 -22.92 -5.43 9.52
C ALA A 822 -24.41 -5.74 9.84
N GLU A 823 -24.72 -6.96 10.27
CA GLU A 823 -26.09 -7.43 10.51
C GLU A 823 -27.04 -7.21 9.31
N GLY A 824 -26.52 -7.17 8.09
CA GLY A 824 -27.30 -6.90 6.87
C GLY A 824 -27.51 -5.41 6.55
N ARG A 825 -26.93 -4.48 7.32
CA ARG A 825 -26.87 -3.05 7.00
C ARG A 825 -25.74 -2.74 6.02
N LEU A 826 -25.62 -1.46 5.63
CA LEU A 826 -24.62 -0.98 4.67
C LEU A 826 -23.19 -1.39 5.07
N VAL A 827 -22.59 -2.31 4.32
CA VAL A 827 -21.29 -2.92 4.63
C VAL A 827 -20.13 -1.94 4.50
N ASN A 828 -20.17 -1.03 3.53
CA ASN A 828 -19.12 -0.04 3.31
C ASN A 828 -18.99 0.95 4.48
N LEU A 829 -20.09 1.29 5.13
CA LEU A 829 -20.13 2.18 6.29
C LEU A 829 -20.02 1.41 7.62
N GLY A 830 -20.69 0.25 7.72
CA GLY A 830 -20.70 -0.57 8.92
C GLY A 830 -19.33 -1.20 9.20
N CYS A 831 -18.69 -1.76 8.17
CA CYS A 831 -17.42 -2.48 8.27
C CYS A 831 -16.19 -1.67 7.83
N ALA A 832 -16.38 -0.50 7.21
CA ALA A 832 -15.30 0.42 6.84
C ALA A 832 -15.69 1.87 7.15
N THR A 833 -15.41 2.80 6.23
CA THR A 833 -15.57 4.25 6.44
C THR A 833 -16.50 4.91 5.42
N GLY A 834 -17.24 4.14 4.63
CA GLY A 834 -18.08 4.66 3.55
C GLY A 834 -17.26 5.11 2.34
N HIS A 835 -17.84 6.04 1.58
CA HIS A 835 -17.22 6.58 0.37
C HIS A 835 -16.09 7.56 0.69
N SER A 836 -15.12 7.67 -0.22
CA SER A 836 -13.98 8.58 -0.08
C SER A 836 -14.38 10.05 -0.12
N SER A 837 -13.54 10.92 0.44
CA SER A 837 -13.85 12.35 0.57
C SER A 837 -14.09 13.03 -0.79
N PHE A 838 -13.32 12.68 -1.82
CA PHE A 838 -13.48 13.25 -3.17
C PHE A 838 -14.86 12.99 -3.77
N VAL A 839 -15.33 11.74 -3.75
CA VAL A 839 -16.64 11.42 -4.32
C VAL A 839 -17.78 12.02 -3.49
N MET A 840 -17.65 12.05 -2.16
CA MET A 840 -18.63 12.73 -1.29
C MET A 840 -18.62 14.25 -1.47
N SER A 841 -17.51 14.84 -1.93
CA SER A 841 -17.48 16.25 -2.30
C SER A 841 -18.47 16.58 -3.42
N CYS A 842 -18.66 15.67 -4.38
CA CYS A 842 -19.66 15.83 -5.43
C CYS A 842 -21.08 15.84 -4.85
N SER A 843 -21.46 14.84 -4.04
CA SER A 843 -22.78 14.74 -3.42
C SER A 843 -23.08 15.91 -2.50
N PHE A 844 -22.11 16.26 -1.64
CA PHE A 844 -22.32 17.31 -0.65
C PHE A 844 -22.26 18.71 -1.26
N SER A 845 -21.55 18.90 -2.38
CA SER A 845 -21.69 20.13 -3.16
C SER A 845 -23.11 20.29 -3.68
N ASN A 846 -23.73 19.22 -4.19
CA ASN A 846 -25.15 19.26 -4.56
C ASN A 846 -26.05 19.56 -3.35
N GLN A 847 -25.80 18.96 -2.18
CA GLN A 847 -26.56 19.25 -0.96
C GLN A 847 -26.50 20.73 -0.59
N VAL A 848 -25.30 21.33 -0.56
CA VAL A 848 -25.15 22.76 -0.23
C VAL A 848 -25.86 23.64 -1.25
N LEU A 849 -25.75 23.35 -2.55
CA LEU A 849 -26.43 24.10 -3.59
C LEU A 849 -27.96 23.94 -3.52
N ALA A 850 -28.46 22.75 -3.15
CA ALA A 850 -29.89 22.51 -2.92
C ALA A 850 -30.41 23.29 -1.71
N GLN A 851 -29.65 23.34 -0.62
CA GLN A 851 -29.99 24.13 0.57
C GLN A 851 -30.02 25.63 0.25
N ILE A 852 -29.04 26.14 -0.49
CA ILE A 852 -29.04 27.54 -0.97
C ILE A 852 -30.25 27.80 -1.86
N MET A 853 -30.53 26.92 -2.82
CA MET A 853 -31.67 27.03 -3.74
C MET A 853 -33.02 27.11 -2.99
N LEU A 854 -33.24 26.22 -2.02
CA LEU A 854 -34.48 26.24 -1.22
C LEU A 854 -34.60 27.51 -0.37
N TYR A 855 -33.50 27.92 0.29
CA TYR A 855 -33.51 29.07 1.19
C TYR A 855 -33.61 30.42 0.47
N LYS A 856 -33.00 30.53 -0.72
CA LYS A 856 -32.92 31.76 -1.52
C LYS A 856 -33.95 31.84 -2.65
N ALA A 857 -34.90 30.91 -2.74
CA ALA A 857 -35.93 30.89 -3.79
C ALA A 857 -36.79 32.16 -3.90
N GLU A 858 -36.85 33.01 -2.87
CA GLU A 858 -37.59 34.28 -2.90
C GLU A 858 -36.67 35.53 -2.95
N ASP A 859 -35.35 35.34 -3.02
CA ASP A 859 -34.34 36.41 -3.04
C ASP A 859 -33.94 36.78 -4.47
N LYS A 860 -34.67 37.73 -5.07
CA LYS A 860 -34.43 38.20 -6.44
C LYS A 860 -33.02 38.76 -6.65
N ALA A 861 -32.49 39.48 -5.67
CA ALA A 861 -31.15 40.06 -5.77
C ALA A 861 -30.07 38.98 -5.82
N PHE A 862 -30.23 37.90 -5.04
CA PHE A 862 -29.35 36.74 -5.11
C PHE A 862 -29.45 36.02 -6.47
N GLY A 863 -30.67 35.84 -6.99
CA GLY A 863 -30.90 35.23 -8.30
C GLY A 863 -30.32 36.04 -9.48
N GLU A 864 -30.41 37.37 -9.43
CA GLU A 864 -29.80 38.26 -10.43
C GLU A 864 -28.26 38.20 -10.40
N LYS A 865 -27.67 38.10 -9.20
CA LYS A 865 -26.22 37.98 -9.01
C LYS A 865 -25.70 36.61 -9.46
N TYR A 866 -26.42 35.55 -9.13
CA TYR A 866 -26.05 34.17 -9.45
C TYR A 866 -27.09 33.53 -10.36
N VAL A 867 -26.91 33.73 -11.66
CA VAL A 867 -27.87 33.33 -12.71
C VAL A 867 -28.28 31.85 -12.64
N ALA A 868 -27.42 30.97 -12.14
CA ALA A 868 -27.74 29.56 -11.91
C ALA A 868 -28.92 29.36 -10.92
N PHE A 869 -29.18 30.32 -10.04
CA PHE A 869 -30.33 30.39 -9.13
C PHE A 869 -31.45 31.34 -9.64
N ALA A 870 -31.30 32.02 -10.77
CA ALA A 870 -32.29 33.00 -11.26
C ALA A 870 -33.66 32.39 -11.62
N LYS A 871 -33.72 31.08 -11.89
CA LYS A 871 -34.95 30.36 -12.26
C LYS A 871 -35.74 29.83 -11.06
N THR A 872 -35.25 30.03 -9.84
CA THR A 872 -35.86 29.43 -8.65
C THR A 872 -36.78 30.47 -8.02
N GLU A 873 -38.04 30.51 -8.46
CA GLU A 873 -39.12 31.11 -7.66
C GLU A 873 -39.49 30.17 -6.51
N LYS A 874 -40.31 30.61 -5.55
CA LYS A 874 -40.82 29.75 -4.49
C LYS A 874 -41.43 28.48 -5.08
N LEU A 875 -40.80 27.34 -4.80
CA LEU A 875 -41.22 26.06 -5.35
C LEU A 875 -42.54 25.63 -4.70
N PRO A 876 -43.59 25.29 -5.48
CA PRO A 876 -44.76 24.65 -4.91
C PRO A 876 -44.39 23.27 -4.37
N VAL A 877 -45.21 22.73 -3.47
CA VAL A 877 -45.00 21.38 -2.92
C VAL A 877 -44.90 20.37 -4.06
N GLY A 878 -43.75 19.70 -4.13
CA GLY A 878 -43.36 18.83 -5.23
C GLY A 878 -41.93 18.31 -5.02
N VAL A 879 -41.50 17.39 -5.87
CA VAL A 879 -40.14 16.85 -5.90
C VAL A 879 -39.47 17.34 -7.16
N TYR A 880 -38.32 18.01 -7.01
CA TYR A 880 -37.57 18.65 -8.09
C TYR A 880 -36.13 18.15 -8.10
N VAL A 881 -35.44 18.29 -9.23
CA VAL A 881 -34.00 18.05 -9.33
C VAL A 881 -33.26 19.38 -9.43
N LEU A 882 -31.96 19.39 -9.10
CA LEU A 882 -31.14 20.57 -9.30
C LEU A 882 -31.10 20.95 -10.80
N PRO A 883 -31.13 22.26 -11.13
CA PRO A 883 -30.89 22.72 -12.48
C PRO A 883 -29.57 22.17 -13.03
N LYS A 884 -29.58 21.72 -14.28
CA LYS A 884 -28.41 21.10 -14.93
C LYS A 884 -27.15 21.96 -14.89
N ILE A 885 -27.29 23.29 -14.94
CA ILE A 885 -26.16 24.21 -14.84
C ILE A 885 -25.46 24.14 -13.47
N LEU A 886 -26.19 23.88 -12.39
CA LEU A 886 -25.61 23.67 -11.06
C LEU A 886 -24.93 22.30 -10.95
N ASP A 887 -25.50 21.28 -11.59
CA ASP A 887 -24.91 19.94 -11.69
C ASP A 887 -23.58 19.97 -12.48
N GLU A 888 -23.55 20.69 -13.62
CA GLU A 888 -22.33 20.95 -14.40
C GLU A 888 -21.31 21.80 -13.62
N GLU A 889 -21.78 22.78 -12.83
CA GLU A 889 -20.91 23.54 -11.92
C GLU A 889 -20.24 22.61 -10.90
N VAL A 890 -21.00 21.70 -10.27
CA VAL A 890 -20.41 20.70 -9.35
C VAL A 890 -19.30 19.93 -10.06
N ALA A 891 -19.53 19.40 -11.26
CA ALA A 891 -18.48 18.68 -11.99
C ALA A 891 -17.25 19.57 -12.23
N ALA A 892 -17.45 20.79 -12.73
CA ALA A 892 -16.38 21.73 -13.04
C ALA A 892 -15.50 22.06 -11.82
N LEU A 893 -16.10 22.18 -10.63
CA LEU A 893 -15.37 22.46 -9.38
C LEU A 893 -14.40 21.33 -8.95
N HIS A 894 -14.54 20.12 -9.50
CA HIS A 894 -13.69 18.97 -9.16
C HIS A 894 -12.58 18.69 -10.18
N LEU A 895 -12.68 19.23 -11.41
CA LEU A 895 -11.79 18.86 -12.52
C LEU A 895 -10.31 19.20 -12.26
N ALA A 896 -10.05 20.38 -11.68
CA ALA A 896 -8.67 20.81 -11.41
C ALA A 896 -7.94 19.88 -10.43
N HIS A 897 -8.66 19.30 -9.46
CA HIS A 897 -8.09 18.39 -8.45
C HIS A 897 -7.61 17.06 -9.04
N VAL A 898 -8.23 16.64 -10.14
CA VAL A 898 -7.85 15.42 -10.89
C VAL A 898 -7.04 15.73 -12.15
N ASN A 899 -6.50 16.95 -12.25
CA ASN A 899 -5.71 17.42 -13.39
C ASN A 899 -6.44 17.27 -14.74
N ALA A 900 -7.76 17.53 -14.74
CA ALA A 900 -8.58 17.52 -15.95
C ALA A 900 -8.79 18.96 -16.45
N GLU A 901 -8.42 19.21 -17.71
CA GLU A 901 -8.60 20.51 -18.37
C GLU A 901 -9.87 20.52 -19.22
N LEU A 902 -10.77 21.47 -18.95
CA LEU A 902 -12.02 21.61 -19.69
C LEU A 902 -11.84 22.52 -20.91
N THR A 903 -12.10 21.98 -22.10
CA THR A 903 -12.12 22.79 -23.34
C THR A 903 -13.33 23.71 -23.34
N LYS A 904 -13.14 24.97 -23.74
CA LYS A 904 -14.23 25.92 -23.97
C LYS A 904 -14.70 25.90 -25.42
N LEU A 905 -16.01 25.93 -25.62
CA LEU A 905 -16.58 26.11 -26.95
C LEU A 905 -16.18 27.48 -27.50
N THR A 906 -15.82 27.52 -28.79
CA THR A 906 -15.75 28.77 -29.55
C THR A 906 -17.16 29.26 -29.87
N ASP A 907 -17.32 30.55 -30.15
CA ASP A 907 -18.61 31.15 -30.57
C ASP A 907 -19.25 30.38 -31.73
N VAL A 908 -18.43 29.99 -32.73
CA VAL A 908 -18.86 29.23 -33.91
C VAL A 908 -19.41 27.84 -33.53
N GLN A 909 -18.80 27.17 -32.55
CA GLN A 909 -19.26 25.85 -32.10
C GLN A 909 -20.53 25.97 -31.26
N ALA A 910 -20.61 26.98 -30.39
CA ALA A 910 -21.80 27.26 -29.58
C ALA A 910 -23.02 27.54 -30.47
N ASP A 911 -22.85 28.40 -31.49
CA ASP A 911 -23.89 28.69 -32.49
C ASP A 911 -24.29 27.44 -33.29
N TYR A 912 -23.31 26.65 -33.74
CA TYR A 912 -23.57 25.41 -34.50
C TYR A 912 -24.40 24.40 -33.70
N LEU A 913 -24.10 24.23 -32.42
CA LEU A 913 -24.84 23.34 -31.52
C LEU A 913 -26.12 23.96 -30.97
N SER A 914 -26.31 25.27 -31.16
CA SER A 914 -27.38 26.05 -30.53
C SER A 914 -27.36 25.92 -28.99
N LEU A 915 -26.16 26.00 -28.40
CA LEU A 915 -25.92 25.91 -26.96
C LEU A 915 -25.21 27.17 -26.45
N PRO A 916 -25.48 27.63 -25.22
CA PRO A 916 -24.68 28.69 -24.61
C PRO A 916 -23.24 28.20 -24.34
N ILE A 917 -22.25 29.12 -24.45
CA ILE A 917 -20.83 28.82 -24.19
C ILE A 917 -20.61 28.34 -22.74
N GLU A 918 -21.36 28.90 -21.80
CA GLU A 918 -21.29 28.57 -20.37
C GLU A 918 -22.25 27.44 -19.96
N GLY A 919 -22.94 26.81 -20.92
CA GLY A 919 -23.93 25.76 -20.67
C GLY A 919 -25.34 26.29 -20.34
N PRO A 920 -26.31 25.38 -20.05
CA PRO A 920 -26.13 23.94 -19.94
C PRO A 920 -25.79 23.26 -21.27
N PHE A 921 -24.93 22.24 -21.24
CA PHE A 921 -24.36 21.61 -22.45
C PHE A 921 -25.18 20.44 -22.99
N LYS A 922 -26.20 20.00 -22.25
CA LYS A 922 -27.03 18.84 -22.60
C LYS A 922 -28.51 19.13 -22.31
N PRO A 923 -29.44 18.50 -23.05
CA PRO A 923 -30.85 18.60 -22.72
C PRO A 923 -31.17 17.82 -21.43
N ASP A 924 -32.30 18.13 -20.80
CA ASP A 924 -32.67 17.55 -19.50
C ASP A 924 -32.84 16.02 -19.54
N HIS A 925 -33.30 15.46 -20.66
CA HIS A 925 -33.51 14.02 -20.83
C HIS A 925 -32.23 13.22 -21.14
N TYR A 926 -31.09 13.87 -21.23
CA TYR A 926 -29.82 13.21 -21.48
C TYR A 926 -29.40 12.40 -20.25
N ARG A 927 -28.99 11.15 -20.45
CA ARG A 927 -28.65 10.21 -19.38
C ARG A 927 -27.16 10.31 -19.08
N TYR A 928 -26.74 11.37 -18.40
CA TYR A 928 -25.35 11.84 -18.18
C TYR A 928 -24.84 12.80 -19.22
#